data_AF-A0AAJ6T5Z6-F1
#
_entry.id   AF-A0AAJ6T5Z6-F1
#
_cell.length_a   1.000
_cell.length_b   1.000
_cell.length_c   1.000
_cell.angle_alpha   90.00
_cell.angle_beta   90.00
_cell.angle_gamma   90.00
#
_symmetry.space_group_name_H-M   'P 1'
#
loop_
_entity.id
_entity.type
_entity.pdbx_description
1 polymer ?
#
loop_
_entity_poly.entity_id
_entity_poly.type
_entity_poly.pdbx_seq_one_letter_code
_entity_poly.pdbx_strand_id
1 'polypeptide(L)'
;MASTSSSTTTPQEKYDVFLSFRGEDTRVCFVSHLYAALKRKQISTFIDYKLNRGEEISPSLLKAIEDSKLSVVVFSDNYASSKWCLEELAKILECKKVKGQMVIPIFYRVDPSHVRNQTGSFADAFARHDQLLKEKMEKVLNWRAAMREAANLSGWDSHNIKSESEFVDDIVRDILNKLHQTSMSTHHTSLIGIDARIKKVESLLKMESQDVRIVGIWGMGGIGKTTIAKAVYDNVSAQFEGFLFVANVREELKRQTVVGLQKNILQELLDQDILNTGPLSFGNAFVMDRLLRKKVLIVLDDVDSSRQMEELLPEPHVSFRPGSKILLTSRDKQVLRNVVDEIYDVERLNHHEALQLFNIKAFKNYNTTIDRSELVEKIVDYAQGNPLALVVLGSALYGRSKEEWCSVLNKLGKVSNREIQNVLRISYDGLDDEQQEMFLDLAFFFNGANRDRVTKILDGCYSAACSDISVLFDKSLITTPGCTVSMHDSLREMAFSIVREESNIPGKRSRLCDPKDVYQALVKKKGTEAVEGICLDISESREMHLKSDAFSRMDRLRILKFFNHFSSNEIFIMDNKDKVHLPHSGLDCLSDELRYLHWDGFPLKTLPQSFCAENIVELIFPDSKIEKLWTGVQDLVHLRRMDLSGSSYLLEIPDLSMAENIESINLKFCKSLIEVNPSIQYLTKLEVLQLSYCDNLRSLPSRIGSKVLRILDLYHCINVRICPAISGNSPVLRKVDLQFCANITKFPEISGNIKYLYLQGTAIEEVPSSIELLTALVRLYMTNCKQLSSIASSICKLKSLEVLGLSGCSKFESFPEIMEPMESLRRLELDATAIKELPSSIK
;
A
#
# COMPACT_ATOMS: atom_id res chain seq x y z
N MET A 1 6.28 35.90 49.07
CA MET A 1 5.53 34.72 49.55
C MET A 1 5.95 33.54 48.69
N ALA A 2 6.68 32.60 49.27
CA ALA A 2 7.17 31.41 48.59
C ALA A 2 6.02 30.38 48.53
N SER A 3 5.60 30.03 47.31
CA SER A 3 4.70 28.90 47.07
C SER A 3 5.54 27.68 46.71
N THR A 4 5.62 26.76 47.66
CA THR A 4 6.19 25.41 47.56
C THR A 4 5.53 24.61 46.43
N SER A 5 6.31 24.22 45.42
CA SER A 5 5.94 23.15 44.49
C SER A 5 6.22 21.79 45.15
N SER A 6 5.18 21.07 45.56
CA SER A 6 5.30 19.67 45.96
C SER A 6 5.58 18.83 44.72
N SER A 7 6.83 18.41 44.52
CA SER A 7 7.13 17.30 43.63
C SER A 7 6.57 16.03 44.25
N THR A 8 5.49 15.50 43.69
CA THR A 8 5.07 14.11 43.92
C THR A 8 6.11 13.21 43.28
N THR A 9 7.16 12.87 44.03
CA THR A 9 8.06 11.76 43.72
C THR A 9 7.25 10.47 43.81
N THR A 10 6.99 9.84 42.66
CA THR A 10 6.55 8.45 42.62
C THR A 10 7.56 7.60 43.41
N PRO A 11 7.12 6.70 44.32
CA PRO A 11 8.04 5.85 45.07
C PRO A 11 8.83 5.00 44.08
N GLN A 12 10.16 5.13 44.14
CA GLN A 12 11.07 4.42 43.25
C GLN A 12 11.12 2.96 43.70
N GLU A 13 10.44 2.08 42.97
CA GLU A 13 10.40 0.63 43.25
C GLU A 13 11.83 0.06 43.20
N LYS A 14 12.22 -0.65 44.28
CA LYS A 14 13.59 -1.15 44.46
C LYS A 14 13.74 -2.61 44.04
N TYR A 15 12.66 -3.37 44.06
CA TYR A 15 12.65 -4.81 43.74
C TYR A 15 11.50 -5.15 42.78
N ASP A 16 11.69 -6.15 41.94
CA ASP A 16 10.62 -6.67 41.08
C ASP A 16 9.73 -7.64 41.86
N VAL A 17 10.33 -8.50 42.69
CA VAL A 17 9.62 -9.54 43.44
C VAL A 17 10.03 -9.54 44.92
N PHE A 18 9.04 -9.60 45.82
CA PHE A 18 9.21 -9.95 47.23
C PHE A 18 8.80 -11.40 47.48
N LEU A 19 9.64 -12.19 48.14
CA LEU A 19 9.32 -13.57 48.54
C LEU A 19 8.95 -13.65 50.03
N SER A 20 7.71 -14.01 50.34
CA SER A 20 7.26 -14.33 51.70
C SER A 20 7.09 -15.84 51.87
N PHE A 21 7.75 -16.42 52.86
CA PHE A 21 7.80 -17.87 53.07
C PHE A 21 8.17 -18.23 54.50
N ARG A 22 7.90 -19.48 54.91
CA ARG A 22 8.40 -20.02 56.17
C ARG A 22 9.81 -20.55 56.00
N GLY A 23 10.76 -19.85 56.63
CA GLY A 23 12.19 -20.17 56.55
C GLY A 23 12.57 -21.58 57.04
N GLU A 24 11.85 -22.18 57.98
CA GLU A 24 12.15 -23.54 58.44
C GLU A 24 11.71 -24.62 57.44
N ASP A 25 10.68 -24.36 56.65
CA ASP A 25 10.04 -25.39 55.82
C ASP A 25 10.62 -25.44 54.41
N THR A 26 10.83 -24.27 53.78
CA THR A 26 10.98 -24.17 52.31
C THR A 26 12.30 -23.54 51.86
N ARG A 27 13.08 -23.02 52.80
CA ARG A 27 14.21 -22.11 52.56
C ARG A 27 15.37 -22.72 51.79
N VAL A 28 15.78 -23.93 52.15
CA VAL A 28 16.94 -24.60 51.55
C VAL A 28 16.57 -25.49 50.36
N CYS A 29 15.26 -25.73 50.15
CA CYS A 29 14.73 -26.60 49.10
C CYS A 29 14.00 -25.79 48.01
N PHE A 30 12.68 -25.64 48.11
CA PHE A 30 11.87 -25.05 47.06
C PHE A 30 12.19 -23.56 46.81
N VAL A 31 12.28 -22.75 47.88
CA VAL A 31 12.50 -21.29 47.75
C VAL A 31 13.92 -20.98 47.27
N SER A 32 14.93 -21.79 47.61
CA SER A 32 16.29 -21.60 47.09
C SER A 32 16.35 -21.81 45.58
N HIS A 33 15.67 -22.85 45.06
CA HIS A 33 15.57 -23.11 43.62
C HIS A 33 14.76 -22.03 42.90
N LEU A 34 13.62 -21.61 43.47
CA LEU A 34 12.80 -20.52 42.92
C LEU A 34 13.59 -19.20 42.85
N TYR A 35 14.29 -18.84 43.93
CA TYR A 35 15.13 -17.65 43.98
C TYR A 35 16.27 -17.70 42.95
N ALA A 36 16.94 -18.85 42.82
CA ALA A 36 18.00 -19.03 41.84
C ALA A 36 17.47 -18.93 40.39
N ALA A 37 16.27 -19.45 40.12
CA ALA A 37 15.62 -19.39 38.82
C ALA A 37 15.19 -17.96 38.46
N LEU A 38 14.59 -17.22 39.40
CA LEU A 38 14.28 -15.79 39.23
C LEU A 38 15.54 -14.98 38.93
N LYS A 39 16.64 -15.23 39.66
CA LYS A 39 17.93 -14.56 39.44
C LYS A 39 18.55 -14.89 38.09
N ARG A 40 18.46 -16.15 37.63
CA ARG A 40 18.90 -16.58 36.28
C ARG A 40 18.16 -15.83 35.16
N LYS A 41 16.91 -15.44 35.40
CA LYS A 41 16.11 -14.59 34.50
C LYS A 41 16.27 -13.09 34.76
N GLN A 42 17.28 -12.68 35.53
CA GLN A 42 17.59 -11.29 35.88
C GLN A 42 16.46 -10.55 36.61
N ILE A 43 15.57 -11.25 37.31
CA ILE A 43 14.48 -10.63 38.09
C ILE A 43 15.03 -10.19 39.46
N SER A 44 14.93 -8.88 39.76
CA SER A 44 15.42 -8.33 41.04
C SER A 44 14.53 -8.79 42.19
N THR A 45 14.96 -9.83 42.89
CA THR A 45 14.17 -10.47 43.95
C THR A 45 14.73 -10.15 45.33
N PHE A 46 13.87 -9.66 46.22
CA PHE A 46 14.16 -9.51 47.65
C PHE A 46 13.87 -10.83 48.38
N ILE A 47 14.84 -11.24 49.18
CA ILE A 47 14.76 -12.39 50.08
C ILE A 47 15.41 -11.98 51.42
N ASP A 48 14.84 -12.45 52.51
CA ASP A 48 15.16 -12.09 53.91
C ASP A 48 16.66 -12.11 54.29
N TYR A 49 17.51 -12.86 53.59
CA TYR A 49 18.97 -12.89 53.81
C TYR A 49 19.75 -11.60 53.52
N LYS A 50 19.14 -10.61 52.84
CA LYS A 50 19.82 -9.38 52.40
C LYS A 50 19.77 -8.21 53.40
N LEU A 51 19.25 -8.42 54.60
CA LEU A 51 19.26 -7.38 55.64
C LEU A 51 20.71 -7.09 56.10
N ASN A 52 21.10 -5.82 56.16
CA ASN A 52 22.39 -5.40 56.68
C ASN A 52 22.51 -5.84 58.15
N ARG A 53 23.63 -6.47 58.51
CA ARG A 53 23.88 -6.87 59.92
C ARG A 53 23.92 -5.63 60.80
N GLY A 54 22.92 -5.44 61.65
CA GLY A 54 22.81 -4.31 62.60
C GLY A 54 21.52 -3.48 62.52
N GLU A 55 20.65 -3.69 61.54
CA GLU A 55 19.34 -3.00 61.45
C GLU A 55 18.22 -3.76 62.20
N GLU A 56 17.23 -3.03 62.75
CA GLU A 56 16.00 -3.65 63.25
C GLU A 56 15.26 -4.36 62.09
N ILE A 57 14.98 -5.65 62.25
CA ILE A 57 14.47 -6.55 61.21
C ILE A 57 13.06 -6.14 60.72
N SER A 58 12.28 -5.42 61.54
CA SER A 58 10.85 -5.13 61.27
C SER A 58 10.59 -4.03 60.23
N PRO A 59 11.20 -2.82 60.32
CA PRO A 59 10.78 -1.70 59.45
C PRO A 59 11.34 -1.80 58.03
N SER A 60 12.57 -2.30 57.89
CA SER A 60 13.26 -2.49 56.60
C SER A 60 12.57 -3.54 55.73
N LEU A 61 12.02 -4.59 56.35
CA LEU A 61 11.32 -5.65 55.66
C LEU A 61 9.93 -5.20 55.16
N LEU A 62 9.16 -4.47 55.99
CA LEU A 62 7.88 -3.87 55.56
C LEU A 62 8.08 -2.87 54.41
N LYS A 63 9.18 -2.11 54.45
CA LYS A 63 9.56 -1.21 53.35
C LYS A 63 9.92 -1.99 52.08
N ALA A 64 10.61 -3.13 52.18
CA ALA A 64 10.91 -3.96 51.01
C ALA A 64 9.65 -4.52 50.34
N ILE A 65 8.61 -4.87 51.11
CA ILE A 65 7.30 -5.26 50.56
C ILE A 65 6.68 -4.09 49.77
N GLU A 66 6.72 -2.90 50.36
CA GLU A 66 6.19 -1.68 49.76
C GLU A 66 6.92 -1.23 48.49
N ASP A 67 8.23 -1.50 48.42
CA ASP A 67 9.12 -1.13 47.31
C ASP A 67 9.19 -2.23 46.23
N SER A 68 8.34 -3.27 46.30
CA SER A 68 8.31 -4.38 45.34
C SER A 68 7.12 -4.29 44.37
N LYS A 69 7.32 -4.60 43.09
CA LYS A 69 6.20 -4.62 42.09
C LYS A 69 5.21 -5.75 42.34
N LEU A 70 5.72 -6.92 42.71
CA LEU A 70 4.95 -8.14 42.90
C LEU A 70 5.40 -8.86 44.18
N SER A 71 4.47 -9.49 44.88
CA SER A 71 4.74 -10.32 46.05
C SER A 71 4.34 -11.78 45.79
N VAL A 72 5.26 -12.71 46.05
CA VAL A 72 5.03 -14.15 45.97
C VAL A 72 4.94 -14.70 47.40
N VAL A 73 3.85 -15.39 47.72
CA VAL A 73 3.59 -15.96 49.05
C VAL A 73 3.62 -17.47 48.96
N VAL A 74 4.60 -18.11 49.60
CA VAL A 74 4.76 -19.57 49.63
C VAL A 74 4.16 -20.12 50.91
N PHE A 75 2.95 -20.67 50.82
CA PHE A 75 2.28 -21.35 51.93
C PHE A 75 2.83 -22.77 52.11
N SER A 76 3.29 -23.05 53.33
CA SER A 76 3.74 -24.36 53.82
C SER A 76 3.00 -24.70 55.12
N ASP A 77 3.07 -25.96 55.56
CA ASP A 77 2.28 -26.47 56.70
C ASP A 77 2.45 -25.62 57.98
N ASN A 78 3.66 -25.08 58.22
CA ASN A 78 3.95 -24.28 59.42
C ASN A 78 3.98 -22.77 59.15
N TYR A 79 3.50 -22.29 57.99
CA TYR A 79 3.55 -20.88 57.65
C TYR A 79 2.89 -20.00 58.72
N ALA A 80 1.68 -20.37 59.16
CA ALA A 80 0.92 -19.61 60.17
C ALA A 80 1.53 -19.67 61.58
N SER A 81 2.48 -20.57 61.85
CA SER A 81 3.14 -20.61 63.17
C SER A 81 4.07 -19.40 63.38
N SER A 82 4.56 -18.80 62.30
CA SER A 82 5.43 -17.64 62.32
C SER A 82 4.65 -16.35 62.39
N LYS A 83 4.80 -15.61 63.49
CA LYS A 83 4.25 -14.24 63.61
C LYS A 83 4.74 -13.33 62.48
N TRP A 84 6.00 -13.45 62.07
CA TRP A 84 6.58 -12.63 61.01
C TRP A 84 5.93 -12.89 59.66
N CYS A 85 5.72 -14.16 59.27
CA CYS A 85 5.09 -14.51 58.00
C CYS A 85 3.62 -13.99 57.92
N LEU A 86 2.93 -13.93 59.07
CA LEU A 86 1.57 -13.36 59.16
C LEU A 86 1.58 -11.81 59.08
N GLU A 87 2.57 -11.15 59.66
CA GLU A 87 2.74 -9.70 59.54
C GLU A 87 3.11 -9.27 58.12
N GLU A 88 4.00 -10.01 57.47
CA GLU A 88 4.33 -9.85 56.05
C GLU A 88 3.09 -10.01 55.17
N LEU A 89 2.33 -11.09 55.37
CA LEU A 89 1.14 -11.37 54.57
C LEU A 89 0.07 -10.28 54.71
N ALA A 90 -0.15 -9.78 55.92
CA ALA A 90 -1.06 -8.67 56.15
C ALA A 90 -0.60 -7.40 55.42
N LYS A 91 0.71 -7.10 55.46
CA LYS A 91 1.26 -5.93 54.75
C LYS A 91 1.20 -6.10 53.23
N ILE A 92 1.49 -7.28 52.70
CA ILE A 92 1.38 -7.58 51.27
C ILE A 92 -0.04 -7.31 50.76
N LEU A 93 -1.06 -7.75 51.49
CA LEU A 93 -2.44 -7.51 51.08
C LEU A 93 -2.93 -6.07 51.31
N GLU A 94 -2.37 -5.36 52.28
CA GLU A 94 -2.54 -3.91 52.38
C GLU A 94 -1.97 -3.22 51.13
N CYS A 95 -0.75 -3.55 50.72
CA CYS A 95 -0.12 -3.01 49.51
C CYS A 95 -0.87 -3.38 48.23
N LYS A 96 -1.43 -4.59 48.14
CA LYS A 96 -2.32 -4.98 47.05
C LYS A 96 -3.56 -4.06 46.97
N LYS A 97 -4.20 -3.76 48.10
CA LYS A 97 -5.40 -2.91 48.15
C LYS A 97 -5.11 -1.43 47.88
N VAL A 98 -4.01 -0.92 48.43
CA VAL A 98 -3.68 0.52 48.40
C VAL A 98 -2.87 0.90 47.15
N LYS A 99 -1.90 0.07 46.77
CA LYS A 99 -0.96 0.33 45.66
C LYS A 99 -1.23 -0.51 44.41
N GLY A 100 -2.18 -1.45 44.45
CA GLY A 100 -2.44 -2.36 43.32
C GLY A 100 -1.36 -3.41 43.11
N GLN A 101 -0.49 -3.65 44.11
CA GLN A 101 0.60 -4.62 44.03
C GLN A 101 0.07 -6.02 43.71
N MET A 102 0.69 -6.71 42.74
CA MET A 102 0.28 -8.07 42.38
C MET A 102 0.71 -9.07 43.44
N VAL A 103 -0.14 -10.07 43.70
CA VAL A 103 0.12 -11.12 44.70
C VAL A 103 -0.11 -12.49 44.07
N ILE A 104 0.90 -13.37 44.15
CA ILE A 104 0.84 -14.75 43.65
C ILE A 104 1.01 -15.72 44.83
N PRO A 105 -0.04 -16.47 45.20
CA PRO A 105 0.12 -17.53 46.19
C PRO A 105 0.65 -18.81 45.55
N ILE A 106 1.54 -19.48 46.26
CA ILE A 106 2.06 -20.82 45.95
C ILE A 106 1.71 -21.72 47.14
N PHE A 107 0.96 -22.78 46.89
CA PHE A 107 0.56 -23.78 47.88
C PHE A 107 1.54 -24.96 47.80
N TYR A 108 2.59 -24.89 48.62
CA TYR A 108 3.69 -25.86 48.62
C TYR A 108 3.44 -26.97 49.65
N ARG A 109 3.04 -28.15 49.16
CA ARG A 109 2.64 -29.34 49.92
C ARG A 109 1.53 -29.09 50.94
N VAL A 110 0.69 -28.08 50.68
CA VAL A 110 -0.48 -27.73 51.50
C VAL A 110 -1.71 -27.60 50.62
N ASP A 111 -2.83 -28.17 51.05
CA ASP A 111 -4.11 -27.99 50.36
C ASP A 111 -4.60 -26.52 50.52
N PRO A 112 -4.92 -25.80 49.42
CA PRO A 112 -5.41 -24.43 49.48
C PRO A 112 -6.63 -24.24 50.38
N SER A 113 -7.48 -25.26 50.53
CA SER A 113 -8.65 -25.23 51.43
C SER A 113 -8.27 -25.14 52.90
N HIS A 114 -7.16 -25.78 53.32
CA HIS A 114 -6.65 -25.68 54.68
C HIS A 114 -6.16 -24.26 54.99
N VAL A 115 -5.50 -23.62 54.03
CA VAL A 115 -5.07 -22.20 54.16
C VAL A 115 -6.29 -21.27 54.18
N ARG A 116 -7.28 -21.50 53.29
CA ARG A 116 -8.48 -20.67 53.13
C ARG A 116 -9.42 -20.72 54.33
N ASN A 117 -9.62 -21.91 54.89
CA ASN A 117 -10.52 -22.15 56.01
C ASN A 117 -9.78 -22.16 57.36
N GLN A 118 -8.45 -22.01 57.35
CA GLN A 118 -7.58 -22.07 58.52
C GLN A 118 -7.81 -23.35 59.35
N THR A 119 -7.81 -24.51 58.69
CA THR A 119 -8.00 -25.84 59.29
C THR A 119 -6.67 -26.60 59.39
N GLY A 120 -6.62 -27.70 60.16
CA GLY A 120 -5.39 -28.48 60.37
C GLY A 120 -4.30 -27.69 61.10
N SER A 121 -3.05 -27.78 60.63
CA SER A 121 -1.88 -27.10 61.24
C SER A 121 -2.06 -25.57 61.36
N PHE A 122 -2.82 -24.97 60.45
CA PHE A 122 -3.16 -23.54 60.48
C PHE A 122 -4.10 -23.21 61.64
N ALA A 123 -5.07 -24.08 61.95
CA ALA A 123 -5.96 -23.91 63.10
C ALA A 123 -5.18 -23.92 64.41
N ASP A 124 -4.27 -24.90 64.56
CA ASP A 124 -3.42 -25.06 65.74
C ASP A 124 -2.45 -23.88 65.92
N ALA A 125 -1.93 -23.35 64.82
CA ALA A 125 -1.09 -22.15 64.83
C ALA A 125 -1.87 -20.92 65.31
N PHE A 126 -3.06 -20.68 64.76
CA PHE A 126 -3.87 -19.53 65.19
C PHE A 126 -4.41 -19.68 66.61
N ALA A 127 -4.76 -20.88 67.07
CA ALA A 127 -5.16 -21.12 68.46
C ALA A 127 -4.06 -20.73 69.45
N ARG A 128 -2.78 -21.00 69.10
CA ARG A 128 -1.62 -20.55 69.88
C ARG A 128 -1.48 -19.02 69.87
N HIS A 129 -1.67 -18.37 68.73
CA HIS A 129 -1.62 -16.90 68.64
C HIS A 129 -2.76 -16.24 69.42
N ASP A 130 -3.97 -16.79 69.37
CA ASP A 130 -5.13 -16.31 70.15
C ASP A 130 -4.86 -16.40 71.67
N GLN A 131 -4.15 -17.43 72.13
CA GLN A 131 -3.76 -17.56 73.53
C GLN A 131 -2.62 -16.60 73.94
N LEU A 132 -1.64 -16.37 73.07
CA LEU A 132 -0.46 -15.53 73.34
C LEU A 132 -0.75 -14.03 73.20
N LEU A 133 -1.77 -13.65 72.43
CA LEU A 133 -2.08 -12.25 72.08
C LEU A 133 -3.50 -11.84 72.52
N LYS A 134 -3.96 -12.32 73.68
CA LYS A 134 -5.29 -12.01 74.24
C LYS A 134 -5.63 -10.52 74.30
N GLU A 135 -4.62 -9.65 74.45
CA GLU A 135 -4.79 -8.19 74.50
C GLU A 135 -4.70 -7.50 73.11
N LYS A 136 -4.41 -8.25 72.04
CA LYS A 136 -4.27 -7.73 70.65
C LYS A 136 -5.09 -8.55 69.64
N MET A 137 -6.33 -8.89 70.03
CA MET A 137 -7.23 -9.73 69.23
C MET A 137 -7.50 -9.18 67.82
N GLU A 138 -7.58 -7.85 67.66
CA GLU A 138 -7.74 -7.21 66.34
C GLU A 138 -6.62 -7.59 65.36
N LYS A 139 -5.39 -7.79 65.85
CA LYS A 139 -4.26 -8.15 65.01
C LYS A 139 -4.36 -9.59 64.49
N VAL A 140 -4.83 -10.51 65.33
CA VAL A 140 -5.03 -11.92 64.94
C VAL A 140 -6.21 -12.05 63.96
N LEU A 141 -7.28 -11.26 64.16
CA LEU A 141 -8.39 -11.17 63.21
C LEU A 141 -7.92 -10.65 61.84
N ASN A 142 -7.06 -9.62 61.81
CA ASN A 142 -6.47 -9.12 60.57
C ASN A 142 -5.62 -10.19 59.86
N TRP A 143 -4.80 -10.94 60.59
CA TRP A 143 -4.03 -12.05 60.02
C TRP A 143 -4.90 -13.15 59.44
N ARG A 144 -5.99 -13.53 60.12
CA ARG A 144 -6.96 -14.51 59.61
C ARG A 144 -7.63 -14.01 58.32
N ALA A 145 -8.02 -12.73 58.28
CA ALA A 145 -8.61 -12.12 57.09
C ALA A 145 -7.62 -12.08 55.91
N ALA A 146 -6.37 -11.66 56.17
CA ALA A 146 -5.30 -11.63 55.17
C ALA A 146 -5.01 -13.03 54.61
N MET A 147 -4.89 -14.04 55.46
CA MET A 147 -4.66 -15.41 55.00
C MET A 147 -5.80 -15.95 54.13
N ARG A 148 -7.05 -15.72 54.55
CA ARG A 148 -8.22 -16.10 53.76
C ARG A 148 -8.25 -15.39 52.40
N GLU A 149 -7.95 -14.10 52.36
CA GLU A 149 -7.93 -13.33 51.12
C GLU A 149 -6.82 -13.81 50.17
N ALA A 150 -5.61 -14.05 50.68
CA ALA A 150 -4.51 -14.57 49.87
C ALA A 150 -4.81 -15.97 49.30
N ALA A 151 -5.42 -16.85 50.10
CA ALA A 151 -5.82 -18.20 49.68
C ALA A 151 -7.02 -18.23 48.71
N ASN A 152 -7.74 -17.11 48.55
CA ASN A 152 -8.79 -16.94 47.55
C ASN A 152 -8.26 -16.48 46.19
N LEU A 153 -6.98 -16.09 46.10
CA LEU A 153 -6.37 -15.75 44.81
C LEU A 153 -6.01 -17.02 44.04
N SER A 154 -6.11 -16.93 42.71
CA SER A 154 -5.61 -17.98 41.83
C SER A 154 -4.09 -18.08 41.98
N GLY A 155 -3.60 -19.28 42.27
CA GLY A 155 -2.19 -19.54 42.57
C GLY A 155 -1.72 -20.86 42.01
N TRP A 156 -0.51 -21.23 42.39
CA TRP A 156 0.16 -22.45 41.98
C TRP A 156 0.05 -23.52 43.07
N ASP A 157 -0.38 -24.73 42.71
CA ASP A 157 -0.49 -25.87 43.64
C ASP A 157 0.53 -26.95 43.28
N SER A 158 1.30 -27.37 44.28
CA SER A 158 2.36 -28.38 44.13
C SER A 158 1.87 -29.83 44.23
N HIS A 159 0.60 -30.10 44.55
CA HIS A 159 0.10 -31.48 44.63
C HIS A 159 -0.04 -32.19 43.28
N ASN A 160 -0.24 -31.42 42.20
CA ASN A 160 -0.53 -31.95 40.87
C ASN A 160 0.67 -31.83 39.89
N ILE A 161 1.89 -31.68 40.41
CA ILE A 161 3.08 -31.41 39.59
C ILE A 161 3.83 -32.69 39.23
N LYS A 162 4.39 -32.73 38.01
CA LYS A 162 5.23 -33.85 37.54
C LYS A 162 6.64 -33.78 38.11
N SER A 163 7.21 -32.58 38.26
CA SER A 163 8.49 -32.34 38.90
C SER A 163 8.56 -30.94 39.54
N GLU A 164 9.33 -30.79 40.63
CA GLU A 164 9.54 -29.48 41.27
C GLU A 164 10.31 -28.51 40.37
N SER A 165 11.17 -29.01 39.46
CA SER A 165 11.91 -28.16 38.51
C SER A 165 11.00 -27.53 37.47
N GLU A 166 10.15 -28.32 36.81
CA GLU A 166 9.17 -27.81 35.83
C GLU A 166 8.22 -26.82 36.51
N PHE A 167 7.79 -27.13 37.74
CA PHE A 167 6.93 -26.25 38.51
C PHE A 167 7.57 -24.89 38.81
N VAL A 168 8.86 -24.88 39.20
CA VAL A 168 9.62 -23.63 39.38
C VAL A 168 9.72 -22.86 38.07
N ASP A 169 10.04 -23.53 36.96
CA ASP A 169 10.18 -22.87 35.65
C ASP A 169 8.86 -22.26 35.17
N ASP A 170 7.73 -22.94 35.38
CA ASP A 170 6.40 -22.43 35.05
C ASP A 170 6.02 -21.21 35.90
N ILE A 171 6.30 -21.25 37.21
CA ILE A 171 6.11 -20.10 38.12
C ILE A 171 6.95 -18.90 37.67
N VAL A 172 8.24 -19.11 37.37
CA VAL A 172 9.13 -18.03 36.92
C VAL A 172 8.67 -17.45 35.59
N ARG A 173 8.17 -18.28 34.66
CA ARG A 173 7.60 -17.85 33.38
C ARG A 173 6.35 -16.98 33.61
N ASP A 174 5.46 -17.38 34.50
CA ASP A 174 4.26 -16.63 34.86
C ASP A 174 4.60 -15.27 35.49
N ILE A 175 5.55 -15.24 36.43
CA ILE A 175 6.05 -14.01 37.04
C ILE A 175 6.64 -13.07 35.99
N LEU A 176 7.50 -13.59 35.10
CA LEU A 176 8.13 -12.80 34.05
C LEU A 176 7.08 -12.18 33.12
N ASN A 177 6.09 -12.96 32.69
CA ASN A 177 4.99 -12.49 31.86
C ASN A 177 4.17 -11.39 32.56
N LYS A 178 3.85 -11.56 33.85
CA LYS A 178 3.11 -10.55 34.63
C LYS A 178 3.92 -9.25 34.76
N LEU A 179 5.23 -9.33 35.07
CA LEU A 179 6.11 -8.17 35.12
C LEU A 179 6.23 -7.47 33.75
N HIS A 180 6.26 -8.23 32.66
CA HIS A 180 6.27 -7.67 31.30
C HIS A 180 4.98 -6.91 31.00
N GLN A 181 3.81 -7.48 31.31
CA GLN A 181 2.51 -6.83 31.10
C GLN A 181 2.38 -5.52 31.90
N THR A 182 2.84 -5.50 33.15
CA THR A 182 2.86 -4.27 33.96
C THR A 182 3.73 -3.19 33.29
N SER A 183 4.90 -3.55 32.77
CA SER A 183 5.83 -2.64 32.09
C SER A 183 5.33 -2.19 30.70
N MET A 184 4.59 -3.05 29.98
CA MET A 184 4.01 -2.76 28.66
C MET A 184 2.90 -1.72 28.75
N SER A 185 2.10 -1.74 29.82
CA SER A 185 0.98 -0.81 30.03
C SER A 185 1.43 0.66 30.09
N THR A 186 2.69 0.93 30.42
CA THR A 186 3.28 2.27 30.45
C THR A 186 3.94 2.69 29.14
N HIS A 187 4.29 1.76 28.23
CA HIS A 187 5.04 2.06 27.00
C HIS A 187 4.22 1.99 25.71
N HIS A 188 3.13 1.21 25.65
CA HIS A 188 2.30 1.08 24.44
C HIS A 188 1.21 2.14 24.24
N THR A 189 1.06 3.09 25.17
CA THR A 189 0.01 4.12 25.14
C THR A 189 0.13 5.15 23.99
N SER A 190 1.05 4.97 23.03
CA SER A 190 1.29 5.94 21.95
C SER A 190 1.33 5.40 20.51
N LEU A 191 1.22 4.08 20.26
CA LEU A 191 1.29 3.52 18.91
C LEU A 191 -0.12 3.28 18.34
N ILE A 192 -0.56 4.16 17.45
CA ILE A 192 -1.90 4.14 16.86
C ILE A 192 -1.99 3.12 15.72
N GLY A 193 -3.06 2.33 15.70
CA GLY A 193 -3.37 1.39 14.62
C GLY A 193 -2.45 0.17 14.54
N ILE A 194 -1.52 0.00 15.47
CA ILE A 194 -0.49 -1.04 15.35
C ILE A 194 -1.02 -2.44 15.69
N ASP A 195 -2.00 -2.57 16.58
CA ASP A 195 -2.50 -3.86 17.07
C ASP A 195 -3.05 -4.76 15.95
N ALA A 196 -3.79 -4.18 15.01
CA ALA A 196 -4.31 -4.92 13.87
C ALA A 196 -3.18 -5.44 12.96
N ARG A 197 -2.12 -4.65 12.79
CA ARG A 197 -0.95 -5.00 11.97
C ARG A 197 -0.09 -6.07 12.67
N ILE A 198 0.08 -5.98 13.99
CA ILE A 198 0.73 -7.00 14.82
C ILE A 198 0.01 -8.34 14.67
N LYS A 199 -1.31 -8.37 14.85
CA LYS A 199 -2.11 -9.60 14.71
C LYS A 199 -1.99 -10.22 13.32
N LYS A 200 -1.92 -9.42 12.25
CA LYS A 200 -1.67 -9.92 10.89
C LYS A 200 -0.30 -10.60 10.79
N VAL A 201 0.77 -9.97 11.31
CA VAL A 201 2.12 -10.57 11.30
C VAL A 201 2.19 -11.83 12.17
N GLU A 202 1.62 -11.81 13.38
CA GLU A 202 1.54 -12.98 14.28
C GLU A 202 0.78 -14.15 13.62
N SER A 203 -0.29 -13.86 12.88
CA SER A 203 -1.02 -14.86 12.10
C SER A 203 -0.16 -15.48 11.00
N LEU A 204 0.68 -14.69 10.31
CA LEU A 204 1.59 -15.20 9.27
C LEU A 204 2.74 -16.01 9.86
N LEU A 205 3.21 -15.64 11.05
CA LEU A 205 4.21 -16.41 11.80
C LEU A 205 3.68 -17.77 12.28
N LYS A 206 2.35 -17.94 12.34
CA LYS A 206 1.67 -19.15 12.86
C LYS A 206 2.26 -19.56 14.20
N MET A 207 2.03 -18.74 15.22
CA MET A 207 2.66 -18.89 16.55
C MET A 207 2.45 -20.27 17.20
N GLU A 208 1.35 -20.94 16.89
CA GLU A 208 1.02 -22.29 17.37
C GLU A 208 1.66 -23.43 16.55
N SER A 209 2.17 -23.14 15.34
CA SER A 209 2.81 -24.15 14.50
C SER A 209 4.22 -24.47 14.99
N GLN A 210 4.55 -25.77 14.94
CA GLN A 210 5.89 -26.31 15.17
C GLN A 210 6.82 -26.13 13.98
N ASP A 211 6.41 -25.48 12.89
CA ASP A 211 7.31 -25.23 11.76
C ASP A 211 8.24 -24.04 12.03
N VAL A 212 9.46 -24.11 11.51
CA VAL A 212 10.31 -22.92 11.36
C VAL A 212 9.67 -22.01 10.32
N ARG A 213 9.33 -20.78 10.70
CA ARG A 213 8.64 -19.83 9.82
C ARG A 213 9.42 -18.52 9.69
N ILE A 214 9.58 -18.07 8.46
CA ILE A 214 10.25 -16.83 8.09
C ILE A 214 9.21 -15.89 7.46
N VAL A 215 9.01 -14.72 8.04
CA VAL A 215 8.09 -13.70 7.51
C VAL A 215 8.87 -12.44 7.16
N GLY A 216 8.63 -11.91 5.97
CA GLY A 216 9.17 -10.63 5.52
C GLY A 216 8.15 -9.51 5.62
N ILE A 217 8.51 -8.39 6.24
CA ILE A 217 7.72 -7.15 6.29
C ILE A 217 8.25 -6.20 5.21
N TRP A 218 7.40 -5.89 4.24
CA TRP A 218 7.74 -5.09 3.06
C TRP A 218 6.95 -3.77 3.01
N GLY A 219 7.53 -2.75 2.39
CA GLY A 219 6.85 -1.49 2.12
C GLY A 219 7.78 -0.27 2.05
N MET A 220 7.19 0.88 1.76
CA MET A 220 7.88 2.15 1.54
C MET A 220 8.72 2.63 2.75
N GLY A 221 9.71 3.48 2.50
CA GLY A 221 10.43 4.20 3.55
C GLY A 221 9.46 4.97 4.48
N GLY A 222 9.68 4.89 5.79
CA GLY A 222 8.86 5.60 6.77
C GLY A 222 7.47 5.00 7.05
N ILE A 223 7.08 3.90 6.41
CA ILE A 223 5.74 3.28 6.59
C ILE A 223 5.54 2.59 7.96
N GLY A 224 6.60 2.41 8.76
CA GLY A 224 6.53 1.82 10.09
C GLY A 224 6.94 0.34 10.19
N LYS A 225 7.64 -0.22 9.20
CA LYS A 225 8.11 -1.63 9.21
C LYS A 225 8.89 -1.98 10.48
N THR A 226 9.92 -1.21 10.81
CA THR A 226 10.75 -1.38 12.01
C THR A 226 9.91 -1.31 13.28
N THR A 227 8.94 -0.40 13.33
CA THR A 227 8.03 -0.24 14.47
C THR A 227 7.13 -1.46 14.65
N ILE A 228 6.59 -2.02 13.56
CA ILE A 228 5.79 -3.25 13.59
C ILE A 228 6.66 -4.43 14.03
N ALA A 229 7.84 -4.59 13.44
CA ALA A 229 8.76 -5.68 13.79
C ALA A 229 9.16 -5.63 15.26
N LYS A 230 9.45 -4.44 15.78
CA LYS A 230 9.80 -4.23 17.19
C LYS A 230 8.61 -4.53 18.12
N ALA A 231 7.41 -4.08 17.77
CA ALA A 231 6.22 -4.35 18.56
C ALA A 231 5.86 -5.85 18.60
N VAL A 232 5.98 -6.56 17.46
CA VAL A 232 5.82 -8.02 17.42
C VAL A 232 6.86 -8.70 18.31
N TYR A 233 8.13 -8.30 18.19
CA TYR A 233 9.21 -8.83 19.02
C TYR A 233 8.94 -8.64 20.51
N ASP A 234 8.55 -7.43 20.93
CA ASP A 234 8.28 -7.13 22.33
C ASP A 234 7.06 -7.93 22.85
N ASN A 235 6.05 -8.19 22.00
CA ASN A 235 4.86 -8.98 22.37
C ASN A 235 5.12 -10.48 22.52
N VAL A 236 5.99 -11.06 21.68
CA VAL A 236 6.09 -12.53 21.58
C VAL A 236 7.41 -13.12 22.06
N SER A 237 8.45 -12.30 22.26
CA SER A 237 9.81 -12.75 22.66
C SER A 237 9.82 -13.67 23.88
N ALA A 238 9.00 -13.39 24.90
CA ALA A 238 8.91 -14.18 26.13
C ALA A 238 8.47 -15.64 25.92
N GLN A 239 7.89 -15.97 24.75
CA GLN A 239 7.48 -17.32 24.37
C GLN A 239 8.62 -18.18 23.80
N PHE A 240 9.82 -17.60 23.63
CA PHE A 240 10.99 -18.23 23.02
C PHE A 240 12.11 -18.40 24.05
N GLU A 241 12.93 -19.43 23.86
CA GLU A 241 14.04 -19.76 24.74
C GLU A 241 15.26 -18.85 24.48
N GLY A 242 15.40 -18.36 23.23
CA GLY A 242 16.37 -17.35 22.84
C GLY A 242 15.72 -16.37 21.85
N PHE A 243 16.01 -15.08 21.98
CA PHE A 243 15.41 -14.08 21.12
C PHE A 243 16.39 -12.95 20.84
N LEU A 244 16.37 -12.41 19.62
CA LEU A 244 17.29 -11.36 19.20
C LEU A 244 16.60 -10.37 18.26
N PHE A 245 16.88 -9.08 18.46
CA PHE A 245 16.53 -8.01 17.54
C PHE A 245 17.80 -7.32 17.04
N VAL A 246 18.13 -7.53 15.77
CA VAL A 246 19.24 -6.84 15.09
C VAL A 246 18.67 -5.63 14.36
N ALA A 247 18.89 -4.44 14.91
CA ALA A 247 18.45 -3.19 14.33
C ALA A 247 19.35 -2.78 13.14
N ASN A 248 18.74 -2.33 12.05
CA ASN A 248 19.42 -1.68 10.92
C ASN A 248 20.65 -2.45 10.38
N VAL A 249 20.41 -3.68 9.92
CA VAL A 249 21.41 -4.63 9.42
C VAL A 249 22.29 -4.00 8.34
N ARG A 250 21.72 -3.23 7.40
CA ARG A 250 22.49 -2.51 6.37
C ARG A 250 23.58 -1.63 6.98
N GLU A 251 23.26 -0.82 8.00
CA GLU A 251 24.24 0.08 8.61
C GLU A 251 25.22 -0.66 9.52
N GLU A 252 24.79 -1.73 10.18
CA GLU A 252 25.69 -2.56 10.99
C GLU A 252 26.76 -3.25 10.13
N LEU A 253 26.40 -3.77 8.96
CA LEU A 253 27.36 -4.37 8.03
C LEU A 253 28.34 -3.36 7.40
N LYS A 254 28.05 -2.06 7.44
CA LYS A 254 29.02 -1.01 7.11
C LYS A 254 30.02 -0.75 8.25
N ARG A 255 29.63 -1.05 9.49
CA ARG A 255 30.42 -0.78 10.70
C ARG A 255 31.30 -1.95 11.12
N GLN A 256 30.87 -3.17 10.85
CA GLN A 256 31.56 -4.40 11.24
C GLN A 256 31.48 -5.47 10.15
N THR A 257 32.35 -6.48 10.25
CA THR A 257 32.33 -7.62 9.33
C THR A 257 31.13 -8.53 9.60
N VAL A 258 30.68 -9.24 8.56
CA VAL A 258 29.63 -10.28 8.66
C VAL A 258 29.94 -11.26 9.79
N VAL A 259 31.19 -11.73 9.88
CA VAL A 259 31.64 -12.66 10.93
C VAL A 259 31.50 -12.06 12.33
N GLY A 260 31.78 -10.76 12.48
CA GLY A 260 31.56 -10.03 13.73
C GLY A 260 30.09 -10.02 14.13
N LEU A 261 29.20 -9.73 13.18
CA LEU A 261 27.76 -9.70 13.43
C LEU A 261 27.19 -11.10 13.70
N GLN A 262 27.62 -12.13 12.97
CA GLN A 262 27.28 -13.53 13.24
C GLN A 262 27.68 -13.94 14.66
N LYS A 263 28.87 -13.54 15.11
CA LYS A 263 29.33 -13.81 16.47
C LYS A 263 28.41 -13.16 17.50
N ASN A 264 28.04 -11.89 17.31
CA ASN A 264 27.11 -11.19 18.21
C ASN A 264 25.74 -11.88 18.24
N ILE A 265 25.23 -12.32 17.08
CA ILE A 265 23.98 -13.09 16.98
C ILE A 265 24.08 -14.37 17.81
N LEU A 266 25.14 -15.15 17.63
CA LEU A 266 25.36 -16.39 18.37
C LEU A 266 25.52 -16.16 19.87
N GLN A 267 26.16 -15.07 20.28
CA GLN A 267 26.35 -14.71 21.70
C GLN A 267 25.04 -14.38 22.41
N GLU A 268 24.07 -13.79 21.72
CA GLU A 268 22.76 -13.48 22.28
C GLU A 268 21.82 -14.71 22.25
N LEU A 269 21.91 -15.54 21.21
CA LEU A 269 21.09 -16.74 21.11
C LEU A 269 21.56 -17.87 22.05
N LEU A 270 22.86 -17.96 22.31
CA LEU A 270 23.49 -18.99 23.15
C LEU A 270 24.01 -18.37 24.45
N ASP A 271 23.62 -18.92 25.60
CA ASP A 271 23.95 -18.37 26.91
C ASP A 271 25.47 -18.22 27.13
N GLN A 272 25.89 -17.18 27.89
CA GLN A 272 27.29 -16.74 28.04
C GLN A 272 28.27 -17.83 28.47
N ASP A 273 27.82 -18.89 29.15
CA ASP A 273 28.70 -19.96 29.65
C ASP A 273 29.35 -20.80 28.54
N ILE A 274 28.86 -20.72 27.30
CA ILE A 274 29.41 -21.44 26.14
C ILE A 274 30.61 -20.70 25.50
N LEU A 275 30.80 -19.41 25.83
CA LEU A 275 31.79 -18.52 25.23
C LEU A 275 33.26 -18.94 25.43
N ASN A 276 33.51 -19.85 26.37
CA ASN A 276 34.85 -20.28 26.75
C ASN A 276 35.36 -21.53 26.00
N THR A 277 34.60 -22.07 25.04
CA THR A 277 34.90 -23.39 24.44
C THR A 277 35.40 -23.39 22.98
N GLY A 278 35.56 -22.22 22.34
CA GLY A 278 36.17 -22.12 21.00
C GLY A 278 35.64 -20.98 20.12
N PRO A 279 36.00 -20.92 18.82
CA PRO A 279 35.47 -19.91 17.91
C PRO A 279 33.98 -20.12 17.64
N LEU A 280 33.17 -19.12 18.00
CA LEU A 280 31.74 -19.05 17.68
C LEU A 280 31.56 -18.79 16.19
N SER A 281 31.07 -19.80 15.47
CA SER A 281 30.75 -19.73 14.05
C SER A 281 29.61 -20.69 13.74
N PHE A 282 28.75 -20.32 12.79
CA PHE A 282 27.72 -21.21 12.26
C PHE A 282 28.31 -22.44 11.53
N GLY A 283 29.60 -22.42 11.16
CA GLY A 283 30.30 -23.60 10.63
C GLY A 283 30.67 -24.64 11.69
N ASN A 284 30.48 -24.34 12.98
CA ASN A 284 30.81 -25.26 14.07
C ASN A 284 29.63 -26.18 14.38
N ALA A 285 29.81 -27.50 14.16
CA ALA A 285 28.77 -28.49 14.39
C ALA A 285 28.21 -28.47 15.84
N PHE A 286 29.05 -28.15 16.83
CA PHE A 286 28.62 -28.02 18.23
C PHE A 286 27.65 -26.84 18.44
N VAL A 287 27.89 -25.72 17.76
CA VAL A 287 27.02 -24.53 17.81
C VAL A 287 25.68 -24.86 17.15
N MET A 288 25.71 -25.52 15.99
CA MET A 288 24.51 -25.89 15.23
C MET A 288 23.61 -26.88 16.00
N ASP A 289 24.19 -27.92 16.61
CA ASP A 289 23.45 -28.87 17.44
C ASP A 289 22.76 -28.20 18.64
N ARG A 290 23.32 -27.12 19.18
CA ARG A 290 22.69 -26.34 20.26
C ARG A 290 21.52 -25.49 19.75
N LEU A 291 21.67 -24.85 18.58
CA LEU A 291 20.59 -24.07 17.96
C LEU A 291 19.39 -24.96 17.59
N LEU A 292 19.64 -26.20 17.17
CA LEU A 292 18.60 -27.20 16.89
C LEU A 292 17.79 -27.62 18.13
N ARG A 293 18.29 -27.37 19.35
CA ARG A 293 17.62 -27.70 20.61
C ARG A 293 16.88 -26.50 21.21
N LYS A 294 17.15 -25.28 20.73
CA LYS A 294 16.62 -24.05 21.30
C LYS A 294 15.56 -23.44 20.41
N LYS A 295 14.37 -23.16 20.95
CA LYS A 295 13.30 -22.47 20.19
C LYS A 295 13.63 -20.98 20.15
N VAL A 296 13.91 -20.42 18.98
CA VAL A 296 14.40 -19.03 18.85
C VAL A 296 13.48 -18.09 18.08
N LEU A 297 13.55 -16.80 18.43
CA LEU A 297 12.95 -15.69 17.67
C LEU A 297 14.06 -14.75 17.18
N ILE A 298 14.19 -14.57 15.87
CA ILE A 298 15.21 -13.66 15.30
C ILE A 298 14.52 -12.58 14.49
N VAL A 299 14.83 -11.32 14.76
CA VAL A 299 14.36 -10.17 13.97
C VAL A 299 15.54 -9.45 13.35
N LEU A 300 15.54 -9.35 12.02
CA LEU A 300 16.56 -8.65 11.25
C LEU A 300 15.91 -7.45 10.54
N ASP A 301 16.26 -6.25 10.97
CA ASP A 301 15.65 -5.01 10.50
C ASP A 301 16.49 -4.30 9.42
N ASP A 302 15.85 -3.79 8.37
CA ASP A 302 16.43 -3.05 7.23
C ASP A 302 17.49 -3.86 6.45
N VAL A 303 17.11 -5.06 6.00
CA VAL A 303 17.92 -5.90 5.10
C VAL A 303 17.75 -5.43 3.65
N ASP A 304 18.86 -5.20 2.94
CA ASP A 304 18.85 -4.64 1.58
C ASP A 304 19.36 -5.60 0.49
N SER A 305 19.78 -6.81 0.87
CA SER A 305 20.22 -7.86 -0.07
C SER A 305 19.93 -9.26 0.48
N SER A 306 19.48 -10.19 -0.38
CA SER A 306 19.26 -11.59 0.02
C SER A 306 20.55 -12.25 0.51
N ARG A 307 21.70 -11.86 -0.05
CA ARG A 307 23.02 -12.35 0.37
C ARG A 307 23.31 -12.03 1.82
N GLN A 308 22.89 -10.86 2.32
CA GLN A 308 23.11 -10.51 3.73
C GLN A 308 22.43 -11.52 4.65
N MET A 309 21.25 -12.01 4.29
CA MET A 309 20.56 -13.01 5.09
C MET A 309 21.25 -14.38 5.01
N GLU A 310 21.61 -14.84 3.80
CA GLU A 310 22.35 -16.08 3.59
C GLU A 310 23.72 -16.09 4.29
N GLU A 311 24.35 -14.91 4.38
CA GLU A 311 25.63 -14.73 5.07
C GLU A 311 25.46 -14.56 6.59
N LEU A 312 24.34 -14.01 7.08
CA LEU A 312 24.15 -13.77 8.53
C LEU A 312 23.57 -14.95 9.27
N LEU A 313 22.71 -15.74 8.63
CA LEU A 313 22.07 -16.89 9.22
C LEU A 313 22.26 -18.12 8.34
N PRO A 314 22.51 -19.30 8.93
CA PRO A 314 22.54 -20.55 8.18
C PRO A 314 21.13 -20.88 7.69
N GLU A 315 21.01 -21.85 6.77
CA GLU A 315 19.71 -22.25 6.20
C GLU A 315 18.66 -22.52 7.29
N PRO A 316 17.65 -21.64 7.46
CA PRO A 316 16.92 -21.61 8.73
C PRO A 316 16.08 -22.84 9.00
N HIS A 317 15.46 -23.41 7.96
CA HIS A 317 14.62 -24.59 8.07
C HIS A 317 15.41 -25.86 8.46
N VAL A 318 16.72 -25.86 8.23
CA VAL A 318 17.64 -26.96 8.58
C VAL A 318 18.33 -26.72 9.91
N SER A 319 18.59 -25.45 10.26
CA SER A 319 19.54 -25.08 11.31
C SER A 319 18.91 -24.72 12.65
N PHE A 320 17.60 -24.44 12.66
CA PHE A 320 16.88 -24.05 13.87
C PHE A 320 15.84 -25.09 14.28
N ARG A 321 15.56 -25.16 15.59
CA ARG A 321 14.53 -26.06 16.13
C ARG A 321 13.15 -25.76 15.52
N PRO A 322 12.35 -26.80 15.21
CA PRO A 322 10.92 -26.67 14.97
C PRO A 322 10.23 -25.73 15.99
N GLY A 323 9.45 -24.77 15.49
CA GLY A 323 8.77 -23.74 16.26
C GLY A 323 9.53 -22.41 16.34
N SER A 324 10.76 -22.34 15.83
CA SER A 324 11.52 -21.09 15.74
C SER A 324 10.94 -20.15 14.69
N LYS A 325 11.06 -18.83 14.91
CA LYS A 325 10.44 -17.81 14.06
C LYS A 325 11.46 -16.75 13.68
N ILE A 326 11.44 -16.33 12.41
CA ILE A 326 12.33 -15.29 11.89
C ILE A 326 11.49 -14.20 11.23
N LEU A 327 11.78 -12.96 11.56
CA LEU A 327 11.14 -11.78 10.99
C LEU A 327 12.18 -10.90 10.32
N LEU A 328 11.91 -10.53 9.07
CA LEU A 328 12.77 -9.66 8.28
C LEU A 328 12.03 -8.38 7.95
N THR A 329 12.70 -7.23 7.91
CA THR A 329 12.13 -6.03 7.30
C THR A 329 12.98 -5.59 6.11
N SER A 330 12.32 -5.22 5.01
CA SER A 330 13.01 -4.70 3.83
C SER A 330 12.15 -3.67 3.09
N ARG A 331 12.82 -2.81 2.33
CA ARG A 331 12.20 -1.87 1.37
C ARG A 331 12.05 -2.49 -0.01
N ASP A 332 12.80 -3.57 -0.26
CA ASP A 332 12.87 -4.26 -1.55
C ASP A 332 12.19 -5.63 -1.43
N LYS A 333 11.15 -5.83 -2.23
CA LYS A 333 10.37 -7.07 -2.23
C LYS A 333 11.20 -8.25 -2.72
N GLN A 334 12.14 -8.03 -3.65
CA GLN A 334 12.96 -9.10 -4.23
C GLN A 334 13.91 -9.71 -3.20
N VAL A 335 14.42 -8.89 -2.27
CA VAL A 335 15.24 -9.35 -1.14
C VAL A 335 14.50 -10.40 -0.30
N LEU A 336 13.18 -10.29 -0.19
CA LEU A 336 12.36 -11.19 0.60
C LEU A 336 11.91 -12.43 -0.19
N ARG A 337 11.56 -12.30 -1.49
CA ARG A 337 10.92 -13.36 -2.30
C ARG A 337 11.62 -14.72 -2.26
N ASN A 338 12.95 -14.74 -2.18
CA ASN A 338 13.73 -15.99 -2.22
C ASN A 338 14.13 -16.51 -0.83
N VAL A 339 13.77 -15.78 0.22
CA VAL A 339 14.34 -15.98 1.56
C VAL A 339 13.26 -16.19 2.62
N VAL A 340 12.03 -15.73 2.37
CA VAL A 340 10.93 -15.80 3.33
C VAL A 340 9.80 -16.70 2.85
N ASP A 341 9.06 -17.28 3.79
CA ASP A 341 7.89 -18.09 3.47
C ASP A 341 6.67 -17.24 3.09
N GLU A 342 6.52 -16.06 3.71
CA GLU A 342 5.40 -15.14 3.50
C GLU A 342 5.87 -13.69 3.55
N ILE A 343 5.24 -12.83 2.75
CA ILE A 343 5.51 -11.40 2.75
C ILE A 343 4.26 -10.65 3.24
N TYR A 344 4.42 -9.89 4.30
CA TYR A 344 3.45 -8.91 4.77
C TYR A 344 3.71 -7.55 4.11
N ASP A 345 2.78 -7.13 3.26
CA ASP A 345 2.76 -5.78 2.68
C ASP A 345 2.13 -4.80 3.69
N VAL A 346 2.92 -3.82 4.14
CA VAL A 346 2.48 -2.87 5.17
C VAL A 346 1.51 -1.85 4.59
N GLU A 347 0.25 -1.99 5.00
CA GLU A 347 -0.81 -1.03 4.70
C GLU A 347 -0.55 0.34 5.36
N ARG A 348 -0.85 1.40 4.58
CA ARG A 348 -0.87 2.79 5.05
C ARG A 348 -1.82 2.96 6.24
N LEU A 349 -1.60 3.97 7.07
CA LEU A 349 -2.58 4.34 8.09
C LEU A 349 -3.87 4.79 7.40
N ASN A 350 -5.01 4.29 7.90
CA ASN A 350 -6.29 4.83 7.43
C ASN A 350 -6.44 6.28 7.91
N HIS A 351 -7.36 7.01 7.30
CA HIS A 351 -7.54 8.44 7.57
C HIS A 351 -7.74 8.76 9.07
N HIS A 352 -8.51 7.94 9.79
CA HIS A 352 -8.73 8.10 11.23
C HIS A 352 -7.46 7.84 12.06
N GLU A 353 -6.73 6.76 11.78
CA GLU A 353 -5.43 6.47 12.41
C GLU A 353 -4.41 7.58 12.15
N ALA A 354 -4.37 8.11 10.93
CA ALA A 354 -3.47 9.17 10.52
C ALA A 354 -3.76 10.49 11.26
N LEU A 355 -5.05 10.88 11.35
CA LEU A 355 -5.52 12.03 12.12
C LEU A 355 -5.12 11.91 13.58
N GLN A 356 -5.36 10.75 14.20
CA GLN A 356 -4.97 10.51 15.58
C GLN A 356 -3.46 10.67 15.75
N LEU A 357 -2.65 10.05 14.89
CA LEU A 357 -1.19 10.08 15.02
C LEU A 357 -0.64 11.49 14.89
N PHE A 358 -1.13 12.24 13.90
CA PHE A 358 -0.78 13.63 13.74
C PHE A 358 -1.17 14.45 14.97
N ASN A 359 -2.39 14.28 15.50
CA ASN A 359 -2.88 15.04 16.65
C ASN A 359 -2.05 14.77 17.92
N ILE A 360 -1.63 13.54 18.17
CA ILE A 360 -0.74 13.23 19.29
C ILE A 360 0.57 14.01 19.18
N LYS A 361 1.15 14.08 17.98
CA LYS A 361 2.45 14.73 17.75
C LYS A 361 2.35 16.26 17.71
N ALA A 362 1.29 16.80 17.13
CA ALA A 362 1.09 18.24 17.00
C ALA A 362 0.49 18.89 18.26
N PHE A 363 -0.30 18.15 19.05
CA PHE A 363 -1.08 18.70 20.17
C PHE A 363 -0.94 17.94 21.50
N LYS A 364 -0.15 16.85 21.62
CA LYS A 364 0.01 16.07 22.87
C LYS A 364 -1.31 15.71 23.57
N ASN A 365 -2.31 15.28 22.80
CA ASN A 365 -3.65 14.88 23.28
C ASN A 365 -4.55 16.02 23.81
N TYR A 366 -4.20 17.29 23.60
CA TYR A 366 -5.18 18.38 23.74
C TYR A 366 -6.13 18.35 22.54
N ASN A 367 -7.44 18.36 22.78
CA ASN A 367 -8.46 18.39 21.72
C ASN A 367 -8.12 19.47 20.69
N THR A 368 -8.25 19.12 19.41
CA THR A 368 -8.12 20.05 18.29
C THR A 368 -8.97 21.29 18.57
N THR A 369 -8.36 22.47 18.58
CA THR A 369 -9.15 23.69 18.49
C THR A 369 -9.89 23.64 17.14
N ILE A 370 -11.22 23.74 17.17
CA ILE A 370 -12.11 23.65 15.98
C ILE A 370 -11.59 24.52 14.82
N ASP A 371 -10.93 25.63 15.16
CA ASP A 371 -10.29 26.61 14.28
C ASP A 371 -9.11 26.09 13.41
N ARG A 372 -8.57 24.89 13.67
CA ARG A 372 -7.43 24.31 12.92
C ARG A 372 -7.79 23.05 12.12
N SER A 373 -9.03 22.59 12.17
CA SER A 373 -9.50 21.34 11.52
C SER A 373 -9.12 21.27 10.04
N GLU A 374 -9.42 22.30 9.25
CA GLU A 374 -9.10 22.32 7.80
C GLU A 374 -7.60 22.21 7.50
N LEU A 375 -6.74 22.77 8.37
CA LEU A 375 -5.29 22.69 8.20
C LEU A 375 -4.77 21.30 8.54
N VAL A 376 -5.36 20.65 9.56
CA VAL A 376 -5.04 19.26 9.92
C VAL A 376 -5.39 18.33 8.76
N GLU A 377 -6.58 18.48 8.17
CA GLU A 377 -7.03 17.67 7.03
C GLU A 377 -6.05 17.75 5.86
N LYS A 378 -5.65 18.97 5.45
CA LYS A 378 -4.68 19.17 4.37
C LYS A 378 -3.33 18.49 4.63
N ILE A 379 -2.87 18.45 5.88
CA ILE A 379 -1.62 17.78 6.25
C ILE A 379 -1.76 16.26 6.21
N VAL A 380 -2.87 15.74 6.71
CA VAL A 380 -3.15 14.29 6.71
C VAL A 380 -3.31 13.79 5.28
N ASP A 381 -4.02 14.53 4.44
CA ASP A 381 -4.17 14.26 3.01
C ASP A 381 -2.80 14.25 2.31
N TYR A 382 -1.96 15.25 2.58
CA TYR A 382 -0.59 15.30 2.06
C TYR A 382 0.26 14.10 2.48
N ALA A 383 0.18 13.69 3.75
CA ALA A 383 0.94 12.56 4.26
C ALA A 383 0.45 11.21 3.73
N GLN A 384 -0.78 11.14 3.20
CA GLN A 384 -1.46 9.94 2.68
C GLN A 384 -1.29 8.69 3.57
N GLY A 385 -1.33 8.88 4.90
CA GLY A 385 -1.19 7.79 5.86
C GLY A 385 0.23 7.26 6.07
N ASN A 386 1.28 7.97 5.62
CA ASN A 386 2.67 7.66 5.95
C ASN A 386 3.01 8.12 7.40
N PRO A 387 3.33 7.21 8.34
CA PRO A 387 3.61 7.56 9.73
C PRO A 387 4.77 8.53 9.91
N LEU A 388 5.88 8.37 9.16
CA LEU A 388 7.03 9.26 9.26
C LEU A 388 6.65 10.70 8.89
N ALA A 389 5.93 10.87 7.79
CA ALA A 389 5.47 12.20 7.36
C ALA A 389 4.58 12.86 8.42
N LEU A 390 3.62 12.11 8.98
CA LEU A 390 2.74 12.60 10.05
C LEU A 390 3.52 13.00 11.31
N VAL A 391 4.51 12.21 11.71
CA VAL A 391 5.32 12.48 12.91
C VAL A 391 6.22 13.70 12.72
N VAL A 392 6.92 13.80 11.59
CA VAL A 392 7.83 14.92 11.27
C VAL A 392 7.03 16.22 11.19
N LEU A 393 5.92 16.23 10.44
CA LEU A 393 5.08 17.42 10.30
C LEU A 393 4.40 17.81 11.61
N GLY A 394 3.84 16.84 12.35
CA GLY A 394 3.22 17.10 13.65
C GLY A 394 4.22 17.69 14.64
N SER A 395 5.42 17.12 14.70
CA SER A 395 6.48 17.60 15.60
C SER A 395 7.01 18.97 15.18
N ALA A 396 7.14 19.25 13.88
CA ALA A 396 7.53 20.55 13.36
C ALA A 396 6.53 21.65 13.71
N LEU A 397 5.24 21.32 13.79
CA LEU A 397 4.13 22.25 14.02
C LEU A 397 3.73 22.39 15.50
N TYR A 398 4.25 21.53 16.37
CA TYR A 398 3.98 21.54 17.80
C TYR A 398 4.30 22.90 18.42
N GLY A 399 3.36 23.46 19.18
CA GLY A 399 3.50 24.74 19.88
C GLY A 399 3.46 25.99 19.00
N ARG A 400 3.22 25.86 17.68
CA ARG A 400 3.18 26.98 16.72
C ARG A 400 1.81 27.66 16.60
N SER A 401 1.83 28.91 16.14
CA SER A 401 0.63 29.71 15.84
C SER A 401 -0.09 29.21 14.59
N LYS A 402 -1.35 29.63 14.38
CA LYS A 402 -2.12 29.26 13.19
C LYS A 402 -1.49 29.82 11.90
N GLU A 403 -0.96 31.04 11.98
CA GLU A 403 -0.28 31.72 10.87
C GLU A 403 0.99 30.98 10.45
N GLU A 404 1.75 30.46 11.43
CA GLU A 404 2.92 29.64 11.17
C GLU A 404 2.55 28.30 10.52
N TRP A 405 1.44 27.68 10.92
CA TRP A 405 0.91 26.47 10.28
C TRP A 405 0.56 26.74 8.81
N CYS A 406 -0.17 27.83 8.52
CA CYS A 406 -0.47 28.24 7.15
C CYS A 406 0.82 28.48 6.34
N SER A 407 1.85 29.06 6.95
CA SER A 407 3.15 29.28 6.30
C SER A 407 3.86 27.97 5.96
N VAL A 408 3.85 26.99 6.85
CA VAL A 408 4.41 25.64 6.60
C VAL A 408 3.61 24.92 5.51
N LEU A 409 2.28 24.94 5.58
CA LEU A 409 1.40 24.37 4.56
C LEU A 409 1.61 25.01 3.18
N ASN A 410 1.83 26.33 3.11
CA ASN A 410 2.14 27.01 1.85
C ASN A 410 3.49 26.61 1.24
N LYS A 411 4.40 26.03 2.05
CA LYS A 411 5.67 25.45 1.61
C LYS A 411 5.55 23.97 1.25
N LEU A 412 4.65 23.23 1.89
CA LEU A 412 4.27 21.87 1.46
C LEU A 412 3.69 21.94 0.04
N GLY A 413 3.97 20.95 -0.81
CA GLY A 413 3.70 21.04 -2.25
C GLY A 413 4.81 21.76 -3.04
N LYS A 414 5.60 22.62 -2.39
CA LYS A 414 6.63 23.45 -3.07
C LYS A 414 8.04 23.10 -2.67
N VAL A 415 8.30 22.68 -1.45
CA VAL A 415 9.65 22.35 -0.97
C VAL A 415 9.56 21.06 -0.17
N SER A 416 10.32 20.06 -0.60
CA SER A 416 10.43 18.78 0.10
C SER A 416 11.00 18.98 1.50
N ASN A 417 10.41 18.33 2.50
CA ASN A 417 10.98 18.30 3.85
C ASN A 417 12.22 17.39 3.87
N ARG A 418 13.37 17.94 4.25
CA ARG A 418 14.66 17.23 4.22
C ARG A 418 14.69 15.93 5.03
N GLU A 419 14.01 15.88 6.18
CA GLU A 419 14.00 14.66 7.01
C GLU A 419 13.23 13.53 6.33
N ILE A 420 12.06 13.84 5.76
CA ILE A 420 11.26 12.88 5.00
C ILE A 420 12.03 12.46 3.73
N GLN A 421 12.59 13.43 3.02
CA GLN A 421 13.37 13.19 1.79
C GLN A 421 14.54 12.25 2.04
N ASN A 422 15.35 12.47 3.09
CA ASN A 422 16.50 11.63 3.40
C ASN A 422 16.12 10.17 3.61
N VAL A 423 14.97 9.90 4.24
CA VAL A 423 14.51 8.52 4.44
C VAL A 423 14.00 7.90 3.15
N LEU A 424 13.27 8.64 2.33
CA LEU A 424 12.73 8.14 1.05
C LEU A 424 13.83 7.93 0.00
N ARG A 425 14.83 8.82 -0.01
CA ARG A 425 15.92 8.85 -1.00
C ARG A 425 16.82 7.62 -0.95
N ILE A 426 16.92 6.94 0.21
CA ILE A 426 17.68 5.68 0.35
C ILE A 426 17.29 4.63 -0.72
N SER A 427 16.00 4.49 -1.03
CA SER A 427 15.56 3.53 -2.05
C SER A 427 15.87 4.01 -3.48
N TYR A 428 15.88 5.32 -3.70
CA TYR A 428 16.20 5.95 -4.98
C TYR A 428 17.71 5.91 -5.27
N ASP A 429 18.56 6.25 -4.30
CA ASP A 429 20.02 6.25 -4.44
C ASP A 429 20.58 4.82 -4.65
N GLY A 430 19.78 3.79 -4.35
CA GLY A 430 20.11 2.38 -4.63
C GLY A 430 19.65 1.87 -6.00
N LEU A 431 19.09 2.73 -6.85
CA LEU A 431 18.78 2.45 -8.26
C LEU A 431 19.98 2.76 -9.15
N ASP A 432 20.07 2.08 -10.30
CA ASP A 432 20.97 2.49 -11.37
C ASP A 432 20.50 3.76 -12.09
N ASP A 433 21.37 4.33 -12.94
CA ASP A 433 21.13 5.62 -13.59
C ASP A 433 19.88 5.62 -14.49
N GLU A 434 19.61 4.54 -15.25
CA GLU A 434 18.41 4.46 -16.10
C GLU A 434 17.12 4.38 -15.25
N GLN A 435 17.13 3.59 -14.18
CA GLN A 435 16.01 3.49 -13.25
C GLN A 435 15.73 4.79 -12.50
N GLN A 436 16.78 5.54 -12.15
CA GLN A 436 16.64 6.88 -11.55
C GLN A 436 15.93 7.84 -12.49
N GLU A 437 16.38 7.92 -13.75
CA GLU A 437 15.75 8.76 -14.76
C GLU A 437 14.29 8.34 -15.03
N MET A 438 14.02 7.03 -15.06
CA MET A 438 12.67 6.51 -15.22
C MET A 438 11.75 6.88 -14.06
N PHE A 439 12.24 6.80 -12.82
CA PHE A 439 11.51 7.24 -11.65
C PHE A 439 11.09 8.71 -11.78
N LEU A 440 11.99 9.58 -12.26
CA LEU A 440 11.69 10.98 -12.51
C LEU A 440 10.64 11.16 -13.62
N ASP A 441 10.73 10.43 -14.74
CA ASP A 441 9.74 10.48 -15.82
C ASP A 441 8.34 10.07 -15.34
N LEU A 442 8.25 9.00 -14.55
CA LEU A 442 6.98 8.54 -13.95
C LEU A 442 6.38 9.61 -13.03
N ALA A 443 7.21 10.25 -12.19
CA ALA A 443 6.77 11.28 -11.25
C ALA A 443 6.23 12.55 -11.96
N PHE A 444 6.90 12.99 -13.03
CA PHE A 444 6.57 14.22 -13.75
C PHE A 444 5.41 14.05 -14.74
N PHE A 445 5.36 12.95 -15.48
CA PHE A 445 4.50 12.85 -16.67
C PHE A 445 3.41 11.79 -16.59
N PHE A 446 3.65 10.69 -15.87
CA PHE A 446 2.85 9.46 -15.98
C PHE A 446 2.21 8.96 -14.68
N ASN A 447 2.19 9.76 -13.61
CA ASN A 447 1.44 9.41 -12.40
C ASN A 447 -0.05 9.21 -12.70
N GLY A 448 -0.60 8.06 -12.31
CA GLY A 448 -1.99 7.65 -12.58
C GLY A 448 -2.23 7.05 -13.97
N ALA A 449 -1.20 6.92 -14.82
CA ALA A 449 -1.36 6.35 -16.16
C ALA A 449 -1.31 4.82 -16.16
N ASN A 450 -1.91 4.19 -17.18
CA ASN A 450 -1.89 2.74 -17.34
C ASN A 450 -0.46 2.20 -17.54
N ARG A 451 -0.08 1.16 -16.81
CA ARG A 451 1.28 0.59 -16.79
C ARG A 451 1.75 0.13 -18.16
N ASP A 452 0.94 -0.62 -18.89
CA ASP A 452 1.34 -1.18 -20.19
C ASP A 452 1.54 -0.07 -21.22
N ARG A 453 0.67 0.94 -21.20
CA ARG A 453 0.80 2.14 -22.03
C ARG A 453 2.09 2.90 -21.73
N VAL A 454 2.37 3.16 -20.46
CA VAL A 454 3.59 3.88 -20.05
C VAL A 454 4.84 3.10 -20.42
N THR A 455 4.84 1.78 -20.21
CA THR A 455 5.95 0.89 -20.60
C THR A 455 6.29 1.07 -22.07
N LYS A 456 5.30 1.06 -22.96
CA LYS A 456 5.50 1.24 -24.42
C LYS A 456 6.08 2.60 -24.80
N ILE A 457 5.73 3.67 -24.08
CA ILE A 457 6.30 5.02 -24.30
C ILE A 457 7.77 5.03 -23.87
N LEU A 458 8.06 4.40 -22.73
CA LEU A 458 9.37 4.41 -22.10
C LEU A 458 10.34 3.37 -22.69
N ASP A 459 9.87 2.33 -23.38
CA ASP A 459 10.69 1.34 -24.10
C ASP A 459 11.61 2.00 -25.16
N GLY A 460 11.23 3.16 -25.69
CA GLY A 460 12.10 3.93 -26.59
C GLY A 460 13.13 4.80 -25.86
N CYS A 461 12.90 5.10 -24.58
CA CYS A 461 13.79 5.92 -23.75
C CYS A 461 14.83 5.10 -22.99
N TYR A 462 14.49 3.86 -22.62
CA TYR A 462 15.24 3.03 -21.67
C TYR A 462 15.40 1.61 -22.18
N SER A 463 16.50 0.96 -21.82
CA SER A 463 16.86 -0.35 -22.35
C SER A 463 15.92 -1.48 -21.89
N ALA A 464 15.30 -1.35 -20.71
CA ALA A 464 14.51 -2.41 -20.09
C ALA A 464 13.26 -1.90 -19.34
N ALA A 465 12.48 -1.00 -19.93
CA ALA A 465 11.42 -0.28 -19.20
C ALA A 465 10.41 -1.15 -18.45
N CYS A 466 10.00 -2.30 -19.00
CA CYS A 466 9.12 -3.24 -18.30
C CYS A 466 9.74 -3.82 -17.01
N SER A 467 11.04 -4.14 -17.08
CA SER A 467 11.82 -4.66 -15.95
C SER A 467 12.03 -3.57 -14.91
N ASP A 468 12.43 -2.38 -15.33
CA ASP A 468 12.74 -1.27 -14.44
C ASP A 468 11.49 -0.76 -13.70
N ILE A 469 10.33 -0.68 -14.36
CA ILE A 469 9.05 -0.42 -13.69
C ILE A 469 8.78 -1.49 -12.62
N SER A 470 9.13 -2.76 -12.86
CA SER A 470 9.00 -3.82 -11.86
C SER A 470 9.98 -3.63 -10.69
N VAL A 471 11.21 -3.20 -10.95
CA VAL A 471 12.22 -2.87 -9.91
C VAL A 471 11.74 -1.72 -9.04
N LEU A 472 11.22 -0.64 -9.64
CA LEU A 472 10.65 0.50 -8.91
C LEU A 472 9.48 0.08 -8.03
N PHE A 473 8.63 -0.83 -8.51
CA PHE A 473 7.55 -1.42 -7.71
C PHE A 473 8.11 -2.24 -6.54
N ASP A 474 9.06 -3.14 -6.78
CA ASP A 474 9.63 -4.00 -5.75
C ASP A 474 10.36 -3.18 -4.66
N LYS A 475 11.01 -2.08 -5.02
CA LYS A 475 11.63 -1.12 -4.08
C LYS A 475 10.63 -0.18 -3.39
N SER A 476 9.32 -0.40 -3.57
CA SER A 476 8.23 0.41 -3.01
C SER A 476 8.27 1.89 -3.39
N LEU A 477 8.84 2.23 -4.56
CA LEU A 477 8.90 3.59 -5.08
C LEU A 477 7.66 3.96 -5.92
N ILE A 478 6.94 2.95 -6.42
CA ILE A 478 5.64 3.09 -7.08
C ILE A 478 4.69 1.99 -6.62
N THR A 479 3.39 2.20 -6.81
CA THR A 479 2.34 1.19 -6.63
C THR A 479 1.61 0.96 -7.96
N THR A 480 0.97 -0.20 -8.11
CA THR A 480 0.25 -0.57 -9.33
C THR A 480 -1.24 -0.94 -9.13
N PRO A 481 -2.05 -0.08 -8.48
CA PRO A 481 -3.47 -0.38 -8.26
C PRO A 481 -4.22 -0.48 -9.59
N GLY A 482 -4.93 -1.59 -9.85
CA GLY A 482 -5.80 -1.71 -11.02
C GLY A 482 -5.10 -1.47 -12.38
N CYS A 483 -3.82 -1.85 -12.49
CA CYS A 483 -2.96 -1.66 -13.68
C CYS A 483 -2.53 -0.21 -13.97
N THR A 484 -2.67 0.74 -13.03
CA THR A 484 -2.11 2.10 -13.18
C THR A 484 -0.83 2.26 -12.39
N VAL A 485 0.15 3.00 -12.91
CA VAL A 485 1.34 3.39 -12.17
C VAL A 485 0.98 4.57 -11.28
N SER A 486 1.14 4.42 -9.97
CA SER A 486 0.87 5.47 -9.00
C SER A 486 2.09 5.70 -8.11
N MET A 487 2.38 6.97 -7.85
CA MET A 487 3.46 7.39 -6.96
C MET A 487 2.88 8.15 -5.78
N HIS A 488 3.38 7.86 -4.58
CA HIS A 488 3.00 8.58 -3.37
C HIS A 488 3.45 10.05 -3.46
N ASP A 489 2.65 11.00 -2.96
CA ASP A 489 2.93 12.43 -3.12
C ASP A 489 4.30 12.83 -2.56
N SER A 490 4.70 12.35 -1.37
CA SER A 490 6.05 12.56 -0.84
C SER A 490 7.20 12.04 -1.72
N LEU A 491 7.01 10.93 -2.45
CA LEU A 491 8.00 10.43 -3.40
C LEU A 491 8.03 11.29 -4.66
N ARG A 492 6.86 11.74 -5.12
CA ARG A 492 6.73 12.66 -6.25
C ARG A 492 7.36 14.02 -5.96
N GLU A 493 7.19 14.53 -4.75
CA GLU A 493 7.88 15.75 -4.30
C GLU A 493 9.38 15.57 -4.17
N MET A 494 9.84 14.40 -3.71
CA MET A 494 11.27 14.08 -3.72
C MET A 494 11.83 14.13 -5.15
N ALA A 495 11.12 13.56 -6.14
CA ALA A 495 11.51 13.66 -7.55
C ALA A 495 11.61 15.12 -8.02
N PHE A 496 10.64 15.98 -7.64
CA PHE A 496 10.67 17.41 -7.96
C PHE A 496 11.85 18.12 -7.29
N SER A 497 12.22 17.73 -6.07
CA SER A 497 13.39 18.28 -5.38
C SER A 497 14.69 17.89 -6.08
N ILE A 498 14.84 16.62 -6.46
CA ILE A 498 16.02 16.10 -7.16
C ILE A 498 16.29 16.90 -8.45
N VAL A 499 15.26 17.10 -9.28
CA VAL A 499 15.40 17.88 -10.52
C VAL A 499 15.74 19.36 -10.25
N ARG A 500 15.27 19.93 -9.13
CA ARG A 500 15.63 21.30 -8.73
C ARG A 500 17.06 21.41 -8.21
N GLU A 501 17.63 20.33 -7.68
CA GLU A 501 19.03 20.26 -7.24
C GLU A 501 20.01 20.32 -8.43
N GLU A 502 19.60 19.90 -9.64
CA GLU A 502 20.42 19.99 -10.85
C GLU A 502 20.84 21.43 -11.19
N SER A 503 19.91 22.39 -11.05
CA SER A 503 20.19 23.79 -11.33
C SER A 503 19.23 24.77 -10.67
N ASN A 504 19.76 25.91 -10.23
CA ASN A 504 18.95 27.06 -9.83
C ASN A 504 18.29 27.77 -11.02
N ILE A 505 18.74 27.51 -12.26
CA ILE A 505 18.16 28.08 -13.47
C ILE A 505 17.19 27.06 -14.06
N PRO A 506 15.87 27.36 -14.13
CA PRO A 506 14.88 26.39 -14.58
C PRO A 506 15.19 25.78 -15.94
N GLY A 507 15.54 26.58 -16.95
CA GLY A 507 15.82 26.08 -18.30
C GLY A 507 17.11 25.25 -18.45
N LYS A 508 17.84 24.98 -17.36
CA LYS A 508 18.99 24.07 -17.31
C LYS A 508 18.71 22.77 -16.54
N ARG A 509 17.44 22.48 -16.24
CA ARG A 509 17.00 21.25 -15.59
C ARG A 509 16.46 20.26 -16.62
N SER A 510 16.59 18.97 -16.33
CA SER A 510 16.10 17.84 -17.12
C SER A 510 14.59 17.93 -17.36
N ARG A 511 13.81 18.26 -16.32
CA ARG A 511 12.34 18.24 -16.37
C ARG A 511 11.72 19.51 -15.80
N LEU A 512 10.64 19.95 -16.44
CA LEU A 512 9.89 21.15 -16.03
C LEU A 512 8.42 20.81 -15.84
N CYS A 513 7.86 21.13 -14.67
CA CYS A 513 6.43 21.00 -14.40
C CYS A 513 5.78 22.25 -13.77
N ASP A 514 6.56 23.14 -13.15
CA ASP A 514 6.02 24.37 -12.55
C ASP A 514 5.71 25.40 -13.66
N PRO A 515 4.47 25.94 -13.72
CA PRO A 515 4.09 26.88 -14.78
C PRO A 515 4.97 28.14 -14.88
N LYS A 516 5.58 28.61 -13.78
CA LYS A 516 6.49 29.76 -13.80
C LYS A 516 7.84 29.38 -14.40
N ASP A 517 8.33 28.18 -14.08
CA ASP A 517 9.57 27.64 -14.62
C ASP A 517 9.45 27.38 -16.13
N VAL A 518 8.34 26.78 -16.57
CA VAL A 518 8.01 26.59 -18.00
C VAL A 518 7.92 27.94 -18.72
N TYR A 519 7.28 28.94 -18.12
CA TYR A 519 7.25 30.29 -18.68
C TYR A 519 8.67 30.88 -18.85
N GLN A 520 9.56 30.71 -17.87
CA GLN A 520 10.94 31.17 -17.99
C GLN A 520 11.69 30.44 -19.10
N ALA A 521 11.48 29.13 -19.22
CA ALA A 521 12.14 28.34 -20.26
C ALA A 521 11.68 28.75 -21.67
N LEU A 522 10.36 28.80 -21.90
CA LEU A 522 9.78 28.99 -23.23
C LEU A 522 9.60 30.47 -23.62
N VAL A 523 8.93 31.27 -22.79
CA VAL A 523 8.62 32.68 -23.12
C VAL A 523 9.84 33.58 -22.98
N LYS A 524 10.67 33.34 -21.95
CA LYS A 524 11.92 34.09 -21.73
C LYS A 524 13.14 33.47 -22.42
N LYS A 525 12.96 32.39 -23.20
CA LYS A 525 14.02 31.72 -23.97
C LYS A 525 15.24 31.31 -23.14
N LYS A 526 14.99 30.86 -21.91
CA LYS A 526 16.05 30.34 -21.02
C LYS A 526 16.24 28.84 -21.11
N GLY A 527 15.40 28.15 -21.88
CA GLY A 527 15.56 26.73 -22.19
C GLY A 527 16.87 26.41 -22.89
N THR A 528 17.42 25.24 -22.60
CA THR A 528 18.68 24.72 -23.14
C THR A 528 18.54 23.23 -23.46
N GLU A 529 19.56 22.64 -24.06
CA GLU A 529 19.66 21.21 -24.41
C GLU A 529 19.49 20.27 -23.21
N ALA A 530 19.66 20.80 -21.99
CA ALA A 530 19.42 20.05 -20.76
C ALA A 530 17.94 19.70 -20.55
N VAL A 531 16.99 20.39 -21.20
CA VAL A 531 15.55 20.14 -21.00
C VAL A 531 15.11 18.95 -21.85
N GLU A 532 14.84 17.83 -21.19
CA GLU A 532 14.39 16.58 -21.79
C GLU A 532 12.86 16.41 -21.73
N GLY A 533 12.18 17.07 -20.78
CA GLY A 533 10.73 16.95 -20.67
C GLY A 533 10.03 18.18 -20.08
N ILE A 534 8.86 18.51 -20.64
CA ILE A 534 8.02 19.63 -20.19
C ILE A 534 6.58 19.16 -19.98
N CYS A 535 6.10 19.36 -18.76
CA CYS A 535 4.71 19.14 -18.34
C CYS A 535 4.12 20.51 -17.96
N LEU A 536 2.97 20.87 -18.50
CA LEU A 536 2.30 22.12 -18.18
C LEU A 536 0.81 21.87 -18.00
N ASP A 537 0.32 22.15 -16.80
CA ASP A 537 -1.11 22.34 -16.60
C ASP A 537 -1.48 23.76 -17.08
N ILE A 538 -2.13 23.83 -18.25
CA ILE A 538 -2.56 25.09 -18.86
C ILE A 538 -3.62 25.78 -17.97
N SER A 539 -4.40 25.02 -17.21
CA SER A 539 -5.44 25.57 -16.35
C SER A 539 -4.89 26.37 -15.16
N GLU A 540 -3.70 26.02 -14.69
CA GLU A 540 -2.98 26.74 -13.61
C GLU A 540 -2.00 27.79 -14.14
N SER A 541 -1.75 27.81 -15.46
CA SER A 541 -0.81 28.76 -16.04
C SER A 541 -1.40 30.16 -16.20
N ARG A 542 -0.52 31.15 -16.26
CA ARG A 542 -0.85 32.46 -16.84
C ARG A 542 -0.81 32.39 -18.37
N GLU A 543 -1.29 33.45 -19.01
CA GLU A 543 -1.17 33.64 -20.46
C GLU A 543 0.30 33.63 -20.91
N MET A 544 0.59 32.84 -21.94
CA MET A 544 1.93 32.61 -22.50
C MET A 544 1.91 32.89 -24.00
N HIS A 545 2.66 33.91 -24.43
CA HIS A 545 2.89 34.16 -25.86
C HIS A 545 4.25 33.60 -26.25
N LEU A 546 4.23 32.45 -26.93
CA LEU A 546 5.41 31.79 -27.44
C LEU A 546 5.88 32.47 -28.74
N LYS A 547 7.19 32.47 -28.98
CA LYS A 547 7.79 32.86 -30.26
C LYS A 547 8.05 31.61 -31.09
N SER A 548 8.29 31.78 -32.40
CA SER A 548 8.47 30.65 -33.33
C SER A 548 9.64 29.76 -32.94
N ASP A 549 10.69 30.36 -32.39
CA ASP A 549 11.93 29.71 -31.95
C ASP A 549 11.92 29.25 -30.48
N ALA A 550 10.75 29.17 -29.82
CA ALA A 550 10.65 28.87 -28.40
C ALA A 550 11.29 27.52 -27.99
N PHE A 551 11.28 26.54 -28.88
CA PHE A 551 11.82 25.19 -28.66
C PHE A 551 13.20 24.98 -29.32
N SER A 552 13.73 25.97 -30.04
CA SER A 552 14.93 25.83 -30.89
C SER A 552 16.22 25.39 -30.17
N ARG A 553 16.30 25.55 -28.84
CA ARG A 553 17.47 25.17 -28.03
C ARG A 553 17.27 23.89 -27.22
N MET A 554 16.13 23.20 -27.40
CA MET A 554 15.75 22.01 -26.62
C MET A 554 15.76 20.78 -27.54
N ASP A 555 16.91 20.51 -28.14
CA ASP A 555 17.13 19.42 -29.10
C ASP A 555 16.97 18.03 -28.47
N ARG A 556 17.18 17.87 -27.16
CA ARG A 556 16.96 16.60 -26.42
C ARG A 556 15.56 16.41 -25.85
N LEU A 557 14.60 17.25 -26.21
CA LEU A 557 13.24 17.19 -25.67
C LEU A 557 12.51 15.92 -26.16
N ARG A 558 12.29 14.96 -25.24
CA ARG A 558 11.61 13.69 -25.52
C ARG A 558 10.13 13.66 -25.12
N ILE A 559 9.72 14.47 -24.15
CA ILE A 559 8.34 14.49 -23.62
C ILE A 559 7.81 15.91 -23.57
N LEU A 560 6.71 16.18 -24.27
CA LEU A 560 5.98 17.45 -24.19
C LEU A 560 4.51 17.19 -23.87
N LYS A 561 4.05 17.68 -22.72
CA LYS A 561 2.69 17.45 -22.21
C LYS A 561 2.05 18.73 -21.71
N PHE A 562 1.23 19.37 -22.53
CA PHE A 562 0.41 20.50 -22.14
C PHE A 562 -1.05 20.05 -22.04
N PHE A 563 -1.61 20.04 -20.85
CA PHE A 563 -2.94 19.49 -20.59
C PHE A 563 -3.81 20.45 -19.78
N ASN A 564 -5.12 20.24 -19.80
CA ASN A 564 -6.08 20.99 -19.02
C ASN A 564 -6.85 20.04 -18.09
N HIS A 565 -6.70 20.18 -16.77
CA HIS A 565 -7.33 19.26 -15.82
C HIS A 565 -8.88 19.25 -15.88
N PHE A 566 -9.50 20.32 -16.41
CA PHE A 566 -10.97 20.43 -16.53
C PHE A 566 -11.58 19.73 -17.76
N SER A 567 -10.77 19.25 -18.72
CA SER A 567 -11.28 18.58 -19.93
C SER A 567 -11.76 17.14 -19.70
N SER A 568 -11.52 16.59 -18.51
CA SER A 568 -11.75 15.17 -18.18
C SER A 568 -13.19 14.82 -17.73
N ASN A 569 -14.05 15.82 -17.48
CA ASN A 569 -15.47 15.60 -17.16
C ASN A 569 -16.32 15.92 -18.38
N GLU A 570 -17.28 15.04 -18.71
CA GLU A 570 -18.12 14.96 -19.92
C GLU A 570 -19.05 16.18 -20.20
N ILE A 571 -18.61 17.41 -19.93
CA ILE A 571 -19.31 18.63 -20.33
C ILE A 571 -18.29 19.51 -21.06
N PHE A 572 -18.49 19.64 -22.38
CA PHE A 572 -17.82 20.58 -23.26
C PHE A 572 -18.08 22.03 -22.81
N ILE A 573 -17.41 22.48 -21.74
CA ILE A 573 -17.44 23.88 -21.32
C ILE A 573 -16.39 24.62 -22.16
N MET A 574 -16.86 25.21 -23.25
CA MET A 574 -16.10 26.00 -24.23
C MET A 574 -15.49 27.32 -23.69
N ASP A 575 -15.35 27.50 -22.38
CA ASP A 575 -14.97 28.79 -21.78
C ASP A 575 -13.56 28.84 -21.15
N ASN A 576 -12.75 27.79 -21.30
CA ASN A 576 -11.33 27.88 -20.96
C ASN A 576 -10.55 28.51 -22.13
N LYS A 577 -10.43 29.84 -22.08
CA LYS A 577 -9.60 30.68 -22.95
C LYS A 577 -8.25 30.03 -23.21
N ASP A 578 -7.88 29.86 -24.49
CA ASP A 578 -6.54 29.47 -24.94
C ASP A 578 -5.49 30.31 -24.20
N LYS A 579 -4.75 29.75 -23.23
CA LYS A 579 -3.73 30.51 -22.49
C LYS A 579 -2.34 30.43 -23.12
N VAL A 580 -2.14 29.52 -24.06
CA VAL A 580 -0.86 29.35 -24.76
C VAL A 580 -1.05 29.77 -26.21
N HIS A 581 -0.46 30.91 -26.58
CA HIS A 581 -0.54 31.48 -27.91
C HIS A 581 0.75 31.23 -28.68
N LEU A 582 0.61 30.75 -29.91
CA LEU A 582 1.69 30.59 -30.88
C LEU A 582 1.61 31.72 -31.92
N PRO A 583 2.75 32.13 -32.51
CA PRO A 583 2.74 33.19 -33.50
C PRO A 583 2.04 32.73 -34.78
N HIS A 584 1.50 33.68 -35.55
CA HIS A 584 0.85 33.37 -36.83
C HIS A 584 1.78 32.69 -37.85
N SER A 585 3.10 32.89 -37.73
CA SER A 585 4.13 32.25 -38.54
C SER A 585 4.33 30.75 -38.22
N GLY A 586 3.73 30.24 -37.14
CA GLY A 586 3.96 28.89 -36.65
C GLY A 586 5.23 28.74 -35.82
N LEU A 587 5.56 27.49 -35.46
CA LEU A 587 6.81 27.11 -34.81
C LEU A 587 7.91 26.90 -35.85
N ASP A 588 9.16 27.18 -35.50
CA ASP A 588 10.31 26.96 -36.38
C ASP A 588 10.72 25.47 -36.38
N CYS A 589 10.74 24.85 -35.21
CA CYS A 589 11.04 23.42 -35.04
C CYS A 589 10.49 22.86 -33.72
N LEU A 590 10.45 21.54 -33.66
CA LEU A 590 10.32 20.71 -32.47
C LEU A 590 11.48 19.72 -32.47
N SER A 591 11.81 19.12 -31.33
CA SER A 591 12.88 18.12 -31.25
C SER A 591 12.50 16.83 -31.99
N ASP A 592 13.47 16.25 -32.69
CA ASP A 592 13.35 14.96 -33.36
C ASP A 592 13.45 13.77 -32.37
N GLU A 593 13.82 14.02 -31.12
CA GLU A 593 13.85 13.03 -30.02
C GLU A 593 12.49 12.87 -29.33
N LEU A 594 11.46 13.60 -29.77
CA LEU A 594 10.13 13.53 -29.20
C LEU A 594 9.52 12.13 -29.32
N ARG A 595 9.08 11.59 -28.19
CA ARG A 595 8.40 10.28 -28.06
C ARG A 595 6.96 10.41 -27.59
N TYR A 596 6.69 11.41 -26.77
CA TYR A 596 5.36 11.71 -26.26
C TYR A 596 5.02 13.18 -26.48
N LEU A 597 4.02 13.43 -27.32
CA LEU A 597 3.56 14.78 -27.64
C LEU A 597 2.06 14.89 -27.35
N HIS A 598 1.73 15.58 -26.26
CA HIS A 598 0.37 15.85 -25.82
C HIS A 598 0.17 17.37 -25.70
N TRP A 599 -0.85 17.91 -26.38
CA TRP A 599 -1.18 19.32 -26.30
C TRP A 599 -2.68 19.57 -26.47
N ASP A 600 -3.37 19.80 -25.35
CA ASP A 600 -4.79 20.17 -25.31
C ASP A 600 -4.99 21.55 -25.96
N GLY A 601 -5.95 21.65 -26.88
CA GLY A 601 -6.29 22.92 -27.51
C GLY A 601 -5.17 23.49 -28.39
N PHE A 602 -4.39 22.63 -29.05
CA PHE A 602 -3.26 23.09 -29.87
C PHE A 602 -3.68 24.15 -30.90
N PRO A 603 -3.06 25.34 -30.91
CA PRO A 603 -3.66 26.51 -31.55
C PRO A 603 -3.30 26.68 -33.03
N LEU A 604 -2.33 25.92 -33.56
CA LEU A 604 -1.93 26.00 -34.96
C LEU A 604 -2.74 25.06 -35.85
N LYS A 605 -2.84 25.44 -37.13
CA LYS A 605 -3.53 24.65 -38.16
C LYS A 605 -2.76 23.42 -38.63
N THR A 606 -1.42 23.44 -38.47
CA THR A 606 -0.49 22.38 -38.87
C THR A 606 0.73 22.40 -37.95
N LEU A 607 1.42 21.26 -37.84
CA LEU A 607 2.74 21.17 -37.22
C LEU A 607 3.82 21.84 -38.10
N PRO A 608 4.98 22.22 -37.52
CA PRO A 608 6.05 22.87 -38.28
C PRO A 608 6.58 21.96 -39.38
N GLN A 609 7.03 22.54 -40.51
CA GLN A 609 7.53 21.76 -41.66
C GLN A 609 8.76 20.91 -41.34
N SER A 610 9.54 21.31 -40.34
CA SER A 610 10.72 20.60 -39.83
C SER A 610 10.38 19.42 -38.92
N PHE A 611 9.10 19.19 -38.60
CA PHE A 611 8.70 18.14 -37.68
C PHE A 611 9.03 16.73 -38.23
N CYS A 612 9.77 15.95 -37.45
CA CYS A 612 10.01 14.53 -37.67
C CYS A 612 9.19 13.68 -36.70
N ALA A 613 8.44 12.70 -37.22
CA ALA A 613 7.58 11.82 -36.42
C ALA A 613 8.22 10.45 -36.09
N GLU A 614 9.48 10.20 -36.51
CA GLU A 614 10.14 8.89 -36.45
C GLU A 614 10.12 8.27 -35.04
N ASN A 615 10.40 9.06 -34.01
CA ASN A 615 10.48 8.60 -32.62
C ASN A 615 9.15 8.68 -31.85
N ILE A 616 8.10 9.25 -32.44
CA ILE A 616 6.83 9.48 -31.74
C ILE A 616 6.13 8.16 -31.46
N VAL A 617 5.84 7.92 -30.18
CA VAL A 617 5.04 6.78 -29.71
C VAL A 617 3.58 7.16 -29.53
N GLU A 618 3.32 8.34 -28.95
CA GLU A 618 1.97 8.88 -28.79
C GLU A 618 1.87 10.35 -29.22
N LEU A 619 0.86 10.62 -30.06
CA LEU A 619 0.51 11.94 -30.58
C LEU A 619 -0.91 12.30 -30.14
N ILE A 620 -1.07 13.31 -29.29
CA ILE A 620 -2.32 13.64 -28.60
C ILE A 620 -2.59 15.15 -28.73
N PHE A 621 -3.61 15.53 -29.50
CA PHE A 621 -4.03 16.91 -29.76
C PHE A 621 -5.55 17.09 -29.66
N PRO A 622 -6.15 16.83 -28.49
CA PRO A 622 -7.59 16.98 -28.32
C PRO A 622 -7.98 18.46 -28.42
N ASP A 623 -9.20 18.71 -28.91
CA ASP A 623 -9.82 20.02 -29.08
C ASP A 623 -8.94 21.03 -29.85
N SER A 624 -8.09 20.54 -30.75
CA SER A 624 -7.11 21.37 -31.46
C SER A 624 -7.70 22.11 -32.67
N LYS A 625 -7.00 23.17 -33.10
CA LYS A 625 -7.31 23.96 -34.30
C LYS A 625 -6.65 23.40 -35.57
N ILE A 626 -6.17 22.16 -35.51
CA ILE A 626 -5.50 21.49 -36.61
C ILE A 626 -6.50 21.25 -37.75
N GLU A 627 -6.14 21.73 -38.94
CA GLU A 627 -6.84 21.43 -40.19
C GLU A 627 -6.18 20.23 -40.89
N LYS A 628 -4.84 20.16 -40.82
CA LYS A 628 -4.00 19.08 -41.33
C LYS A 628 -2.73 18.97 -40.48
N LEU A 629 -2.36 17.76 -40.04
CA LEU A 629 -1.19 17.56 -39.16
C LEU A 629 0.14 17.98 -39.82
N TRP A 630 0.43 17.43 -41.00
CA TRP A 630 1.61 17.71 -41.81
C TRP A 630 1.37 17.33 -43.27
N THR A 631 2.26 17.76 -44.16
CA THR A 631 2.23 17.42 -45.60
C THR A 631 3.31 16.40 -45.93
N GLY A 632 2.99 15.41 -46.76
CA GLY A 632 3.92 14.34 -47.15
C GLY A 632 3.80 13.10 -46.26
N VAL A 633 4.65 12.11 -46.54
CA VAL A 633 4.76 10.86 -45.79
C VAL A 633 5.82 11.03 -44.70
N GLN A 634 5.54 10.52 -43.50
CA GLN A 634 6.45 10.52 -42.35
C GLN A 634 6.79 9.07 -41.99
N ASP A 635 7.97 8.86 -41.39
CA ASP A 635 8.24 7.60 -40.72
C ASP A 635 7.45 7.57 -39.41
N LEU A 636 6.64 6.54 -39.22
CA LEU A 636 5.73 6.36 -38.09
C LEU A 636 5.93 4.99 -37.45
N VAL A 637 7.10 4.37 -37.62
CA VAL A 637 7.38 3.01 -37.17
C VAL A 637 7.15 2.83 -35.67
N HIS A 638 7.38 3.86 -34.84
CA HIS A 638 7.18 3.79 -33.39
C HIS A 638 5.77 4.22 -32.93
N LEU A 639 4.94 4.79 -33.82
CA LEU A 639 3.65 5.36 -33.45
C LEU A 639 2.67 4.26 -33.02
N ARG A 640 2.15 4.37 -31.80
CA ARG A 640 1.18 3.44 -31.20
C ARG A 640 -0.19 4.07 -30.99
N ARG A 641 -0.24 5.38 -30.70
CA ARG A 641 -1.51 6.08 -30.45
C ARG A 641 -1.55 7.44 -31.13
N MET A 642 -2.66 7.71 -31.80
CA MET A 642 -3.03 9.02 -32.32
C MET A 642 -4.39 9.44 -31.75
N ASP A 643 -4.46 10.61 -31.12
CA ASP A 643 -5.68 11.18 -30.57
C ASP A 643 -5.84 12.63 -31.06
N LEU A 644 -6.81 12.86 -31.94
CA LEU A 644 -7.18 14.18 -32.47
C LEU A 644 -8.65 14.51 -32.14
N SER A 645 -9.18 13.93 -31.05
CA SER A 645 -10.59 14.09 -30.69
C SER A 645 -10.95 15.56 -30.43
N GLY A 646 -12.17 15.98 -30.77
CA GLY A 646 -12.62 17.36 -30.60
C GLY A 646 -12.06 18.37 -31.62
N SER A 647 -11.10 17.97 -32.47
CA SER A 647 -10.54 18.81 -33.53
C SER A 647 -11.59 19.12 -34.61
N SER A 648 -12.40 20.14 -34.35
CA SER A 648 -13.57 20.48 -35.16
C SER A 648 -13.22 21.02 -36.54
N TYR A 649 -11.96 21.43 -36.76
CA TYR A 649 -11.44 21.94 -38.05
C TYR A 649 -10.67 20.89 -38.87
N LEU A 650 -10.44 19.70 -38.31
CA LEU A 650 -9.66 18.65 -38.99
C LEU A 650 -10.38 18.22 -40.27
N LEU A 651 -9.70 18.33 -41.42
CA LEU A 651 -10.28 18.02 -42.74
C LEU A 651 -9.95 16.59 -43.18
N GLU A 652 -8.71 16.16 -42.93
CA GLU A 652 -8.15 14.86 -43.31
C GLU A 652 -7.13 14.38 -42.27
N ILE A 653 -6.90 13.07 -42.21
CA ILE A 653 -5.81 12.46 -41.43
C ILE A 653 -4.57 12.24 -42.32
N PRO A 654 -3.34 12.23 -41.76
CA PRO A 654 -2.13 11.99 -42.54
C PRO A 654 -2.09 10.56 -43.13
N ASP A 655 -1.16 10.32 -44.06
CA ASP A 655 -0.86 8.98 -44.51
C ASP A 655 -0.25 8.15 -43.37
N LEU A 656 -0.88 7.02 -43.05
CA LEU A 656 -0.49 6.08 -42.00
C LEU A 656 0.15 4.81 -42.57
N SER A 657 0.55 4.81 -43.85
CA SER A 657 1.17 3.66 -44.52
C SER A 657 2.42 3.12 -43.79
N MET A 658 3.18 3.98 -43.13
CA MET A 658 4.37 3.64 -42.34
C MET A 658 4.08 3.36 -40.85
N ALA A 659 2.82 3.46 -40.41
CA ALA A 659 2.43 3.32 -39.00
C ALA A 659 2.11 1.86 -38.62
N GLU A 660 3.04 0.93 -38.86
CA GLU A 660 2.80 -0.51 -38.70
C GLU A 660 2.45 -0.94 -37.26
N ASN A 661 2.86 -0.13 -36.27
CA ASN A 661 2.69 -0.40 -34.84
C ASN A 661 1.51 0.32 -34.18
N ILE A 662 0.67 1.01 -34.95
CA ILE A 662 -0.45 1.78 -34.39
C ILE A 662 -1.54 0.87 -33.82
N GLU A 663 -1.92 1.14 -32.58
CA GLU A 663 -2.88 0.37 -31.79
C GLU A 663 -4.19 1.14 -31.57
N SER A 664 -4.15 2.47 -31.52
CA SER A 664 -5.33 3.30 -31.19
C SER A 664 -5.38 4.58 -32.00
N ILE A 665 -6.52 4.83 -32.64
CA ILE A 665 -6.85 6.08 -33.34
C ILE A 665 -8.16 6.63 -32.76
N ASN A 666 -8.11 7.83 -32.19
CA ASN A 666 -9.26 8.55 -31.65
C ASN A 666 -9.51 9.85 -32.43
N LEU A 667 -10.64 9.92 -33.11
CA LEU A 667 -11.11 11.03 -33.95
C LEU A 667 -12.52 11.46 -33.56
N LYS A 668 -12.97 11.16 -32.32
CA LYS A 668 -14.31 11.56 -31.86
C LYS A 668 -14.51 13.06 -31.99
N PHE A 669 -15.70 13.50 -32.35
CA PHE A 669 -16.09 14.92 -32.47
C PHE A 669 -15.29 15.72 -33.51
N CYS A 670 -14.58 15.08 -34.45
CA CYS A 670 -13.96 15.75 -35.60
C CYS A 670 -15.03 16.11 -36.65
N LYS A 671 -15.79 17.19 -36.40
CA LYS A 671 -16.97 17.55 -37.20
C LYS A 671 -16.70 17.90 -38.66
N SER A 672 -15.51 18.42 -38.98
CA SER A 672 -15.14 18.78 -40.36
C SER A 672 -14.44 17.67 -41.14
N LEU A 673 -14.18 16.51 -40.51
CA LEU A 673 -13.48 15.40 -41.14
C LEU A 673 -14.32 14.86 -42.30
N ILE A 674 -13.76 14.88 -43.52
CA ILE A 674 -14.49 14.48 -44.74
C ILE A 674 -14.22 13.02 -45.09
N GLU A 675 -12.96 12.61 -44.99
CA GLU A 675 -12.50 11.27 -45.33
C GLU A 675 -11.38 10.81 -44.40
N VAL A 676 -11.28 9.49 -44.27
CA VAL A 676 -10.21 8.82 -43.56
C VAL A 676 -9.25 8.23 -44.60
N ASN A 677 -7.95 8.45 -44.42
CA ASN A 677 -6.94 8.00 -45.37
C ASN A 677 -7.04 6.47 -45.61
N PRO A 678 -7.03 5.99 -46.88
CA PRO A 678 -7.16 4.56 -47.18
C PRO A 678 -6.10 3.65 -46.56
N SER A 679 -4.92 4.19 -46.18
CA SER A 679 -3.85 3.46 -45.50
C SER A 679 -4.32 2.71 -44.25
N ILE A 680 -5.40 3.17 -43.58
CA ILE A 680 -6.00 2.47 -42.43
C ILE A 680 -6.32 1.01 -42.72
N GLN A 681 -6.62 0.66 -43.97
CA GLN A 681 -6.92 -0.72 -44.36
C GLN A 681 -5.76 -1.69 -44.11
N TYR A 682 -4.52 -1.21 -44.05
CA TYR A 682 -3.31 -2.02 -43.88
C TYR A 682 -2.82 -2.11 -42.42
N LEU A 683 -3.49 -1.43 -41.48
CA LEU A 683 -3.07 -1.38 -40.07
C LEU A 683 -3.47 -2.67 -39.33
N THR A 684 -2.56 -3.65 -39.31
CA THR A 684 -2.85 -4.99 -38.78
C THR A 684 -2.94 -5.08 -37.25
N LYS A 685 -2.32 -4.12 -36.52
CA LYS A 685 -2.26 -4.06 -35.05
C LYS A 685 -3.28 -3.11 -34.41
N LEU A 686 -4.14 -2.47 -35.21
CA LEU A 686 -5.11 -1.50 -34.73
C LEU A 686 -6.18 -2.17 -33.83
N GLU A 687 -6.19 -1.83 -32.55
CA GLU A 687 -7.16 -2.34 -31.56
C GLU A 687 -8.38 -1.43 -31.40
N VAL A 688 -8.20 -0.11 -31.56
CA VAL A 688 -9.24 0.89 -31.29
C VAL A 688 -9.32 1.91 -32.43
N LEU A 689 -10.51 2.05 -33.01
CA LEU A 689 -10.84 3.12 -33.97
C LEU A 689 -12.13 3.82 -33.52
N GLN A 690 -12.03 5.10 -33.17
CA GLN A 690 -13.14 5.90 -32.69
C GLN A 690 -13.38 7.13 -33.57
N LEU A 691 -14.60 7.27 -34.09
CA LEU A 691 -15.01 8.28 -35.06
C LEU A 691 -16.37 8.91 -34.68
N SER A 692 -16.84 8.73 -33.44
CA SER A 692 -18.16 9.18 -33.02
C SER A 692 -18.35 10.67 -33.27
N TYR A 693 -19.53 11.10 -33.73
CA TYR A 693 -19.88 12.50 -34.01
C TYR A 693 -18.99 13.18 -35.08
N CYS A 694 -18.46 12.41 -36.04
CA CYS A 694 -17.85 12.94 -37.26
C CYS A 694 -18.93 13.24 -38.31
N ASP A 695 -19.64 14.35 -38.14
CA ASP A 695 -20.85 14.64 -38.92
C ASP A 695 -20.60 14.75 -40.44
N ASN A 696 -19.46 15.30 -40.88
CA ASN A 696 -19.13 15.46 -42.30
C ASN A 696 -18.43 14.26 -42.94
N LEU A 697 -18.17 13.18 -42.18
CA LEU A 697 -17.45 12.02 -42.69
C LEU A 697 -18.29 11.30 -43.74
N ARG A 698 -17.78 11.21 -44.97
CA ARG A 698 -18.50 10.62 -46.12
C ARG A 698 -18.02 9.23 -46.46
N SER A 699 -16.72 9.01 -46.34
CA SER A 699 -16.08 7.76 -46.78
C SER A 699 -15.09 7.23 -45.76
N LEU A 700 -15.08 5.89 -45.66
CA LEU A 700 -14.13 5.07 -44.93
C LEU A 700 -13.56 4.06 -45.94
N PRO A 701 -12.34 3.53 -45.72
CA PRO A 701 -11.84 2.43 -46.53
C PRO A 701 -12.84 1.26 -46.53
N SER A 702 -12.96 0.56 -47.65
CA SER A 702 -13.97 -0.51 -47.82
C SER A 702 -13.77 -1.69 -46.85
N ARG A 703 -12.58 -1.85 -46.28
CA ARG A 703 -12.21 -2.89 -45.33
C ARG A 703 -11.25 -2.33 -44.27
N ILE A 704 -11.36 -2.84 -43.04
CA ILE A 704 -10.33 -2.67 -42.00
C ILE A 704 -9.57 -4.00 -41.88
N GLY A 705 -8.28 -4.01 -42.20
CA GLY A 705 -7.44 -5.22 -42.22
C GLY A 705 -6.97 -5.71 -40.85
N SER A 706 -7.34 -5.04 -39.75
CA SER A 706 -6.95 -5.44 -38.39
C SER A 706 -7.66 -6.70 -37.94
N LYS A 707 -6.88 -7.66 -37.42
CA LYS A 707 -7.40 -8.91 -36.81
C LYS A 707 -7.57 -8.81 -35.28
N VAL A 708 -7.09 -7.73 -34.68
CA VAL A 708 -7.08 -7.50 -33.22
C VAL A 708 -8.00 -6.37 -32.79
N LEU A 709 -8.82 -5.83 -33.72
CA LEU A 709 -9.76 -4.74 -33.46
C LEU A 709 -10.72 -5.14 -32.32
N ARG A 710 -10.76 -4.33 -31.27
CA ARG A 710 -11.61 -4.48 -30.08
C ARG A 710 -12.76 -3.49 -30.05
N ILE A 711 -12.54 -2.29 -30.58
CA ILE A 711 -13.51 -1.19 -30.57
C ILE A 711 -13.55 -0.55 -31.97
N LEU A 712 -14.72 -0.57 -32.59
CA LEU A 712 -15.09 0.27 -33.72
C LEU A 712 -16.32 1.10 -33.34
N ASP A 713 -16.17 2.41 -33.31
CA ASP A 713 -17.20 3.35 -32.88
C ASP A 713 -17.44 4.41 -33.96
N LEU A 714 -18.60 4.34 -34.62
CA LEU A 714 -19.09 5.27 -35.64
C LEU A 714 -20.35 6.00 -35.18
N TYR A 715 -20.64 6.02 -33.87
CA TYR A 715 -21.85 6.63 -33.32
C TYR A 715 -22.08 8.04 -33.88
N HIS A 716 -23.26 8.33 -34.41
CA HIS A 716 -23.64 9.63 -34.99
C HIS A 716 -22.81 10.09 -36.21
N CYS A 717 -22.27 9.17 -37.02
CA CYS A 717 -21.67 9.50 -38.32
C CYS A 717 -22.73 9.62 -39.42
N ILE A 718 -23.47 10.73 -39.45
CA ILE A 718 -24.69 10.87 -40.27
C ILE A 718 -24.46 10.80 -41.79
N ASN A 719 -23.27 11.17 -42.28
CA ASN A 719 -22.95 11.22 -43.72
C ASN A 719 -22.23 9.96 -44.24
N VAL A 720 -21.87 9.02 -43.36
CA VAL A 720 -21.25 7.75 -43.76
C VAL A 720 -22.29 6.88 -44.46
N ARG A 721 -21.97 6.43 -45.67
CA ARG A 721 -22.86 5.60 -46.50
C ARG A 721 -22.57 4.11 -46.41
N ILE A 722 -21.30 3.77 -46.15
CA ILE A 722 -20.81 2.39 -46.16
C ILE A 722 -20.05 2.16 -44.87
N CYS A 723 -20.46 1.13 -44.13
CA CYS A 723 -19.65 0.61 -43.02
C CYS A 723 -18.51 -0.23 -43.61
N PRO A 724 -17.25 -0.04 -43.18
CA PRO A 724 -16.14 -0.89 -43.62
C PRO A 724 -16.41 -2.36 -43.31
N ALA A 725 -16.09 -3.25 -44.26
CA ALA A 725 -16.12 -4.68 -44.01
C ALA A 725 -15.09 -5.05 -42.93
N ILE A 726 -15.54 -5.71 -41.86
CA ILE A 726 -14.68 -6.21 -40.80
C ILE A 726 -14.48 -7.69 -41.08
N SER A 727 -13.56 -7.97 -41.99
CA SER A 727 -13.30 -9.32 -42.46
C SER A 727 -12.32 -10.05 -41.55
N GLY A 728 -12.73 -11.22 -41.08
CA GLY A 728 -11.88 -12.12 -40.33
C GLY A 728 -12.30 -12.16 -38.87
N ASN A 729 -12.39 -13.37 -38.34
CA ASN A 729 -12.50 -13.69 -36.93
C ASN A 729 -11.56 -12.81 -36.08
N SER A 730 -11.96 -11.59 -35.70
CA SER A 730 -11.41 -10.93 -34.53
C SER A 730 -12.07 -11.65 -33.36
N PRO A 731 -11.36 -12.53 -32.62
CA PRO A 731 -11.96 -13.22 -31.49
C PRO A 731 -12.31 -12.26 -30.34
N VAL A 732 -11.86 -11.00 -30.43
CA VAL A 732 -11.89 -10.00 -29.36
C VAL A 732 -12.92 -8.88 -29.59
N LEU A 733 -13.35 -8.62 -30.83
CA LEU A 733 -14.36 -7.59 -31.12
C LEU A 733 -15.73 -7.98 -30.54
N ARG A 734 -16.15 -7.32 -29.46
CA ARG A 734 -17.42 -7.62 -28.77
C ARG A 734 -18.55 -6.65 -29.08
N LYS A 735 -18.22 -5.41 -29.45
CA LYS A 735 -19.19 -4.33 -29.65
C LYS A 735 -18.90 -3.59 -30.95
N VAL A 736 -19.94 -3.36 -31.75
CA VAL A 736 -19.95 -2.45 -32.91
C VAL A 736 -21.08 -1.45 -32.72
N ASP A 737 -20.75 -0.16 -32.80
CA ASP A 737 -21.69 0.95 -32.57
C ASP A 737 -21.83 1.82 -33.82
N LEU A 738 -22.97 1.69 -34.53
CA LEU A 738 -23.34 2.45 -35.73
C LEU A 738 -24.62 3.28 -35.51
N GLN A 739 -24.98 3.54 -34.26
CA GLN A 739 -26.20 4.28 -33.95
C GLN A 739 -26.22 5.65 -34.63
N PHE A 740 -27.38 6.06 -35.13
CA PHE A 740 -27.63 7.32 -35.80
C PHE A 740 -26.78 7.56 -37.07
N CYS A 741 -26.23 6.50 -37.68
CA CYS A 741 -25.64 6.58 -39.02
C CYS A 741 -26.75 6.53 -40.09
N ALA A 742 -27.43 7.67 -40.26
CA ALA A 742 -28.68 7.75 -41.03
C ALA A 742 -28.57 7.40 -42.53
N ASN A 743 -27.37 7.39 -43.10
CA ASN A 743 -27.15 7.09 -44.52
C ASN A 743 -26.58 5.68 -44.80
N ILE A 744 -26.39 4.85 -43.77
CA ILE A 744 -26.02 3.45 -43.95
C ILE A 744 -27.28 2.65 -44.32
N THR A 745 -27.35 2.20 -45.58
CA THR A 745 -28.51 1.45 -46.12
C THR A 745 -28.30 -0.07 -46.16
N LYS A 746 -27.05 -0.52 -46.16
CA LYS A 746 -26.70 -1.94 -46.15
C LYS A 746 -26.30 -2.39 -44.75
N PHE A 747 -26.73 -3.58 -44.38
CA PHE A 747 -26.26 -4.23 -43.15
C PHE A 747 -24.73 -4.40 -43.19
N PRO A 748 -24.01 -4.15 -42.09
CA PRO A 748 -22.55 -4.23 -42.09
C PRO A 748 -22.04 -5.65 -42.38
N GLU A 749 -21.03 -5.77 -43.23
CA GLU A 749 -20.34 -7.05 -43.49
C GLU A 749 -19.39 -7.37 -42.32
N ILE A 750 -19.93 -8.00 -41.29
CA ILE A 750 -19.23 -8.38 -40.06
C ILE A 750 -19.34 -9.88 -39.81
N SER A 751 -18.28 -10.46 -39.23
CA SER A 751 -18.20 -11.88 -38.87
C SER A 751 -17.44 -12.05 -37.54
N GLY A 752 -17.72 -13.12 -36.79
CA GLY A 752 -16.97 -13.47 -35.57
C GLY A 752 -17.73 -13.31 -34.26
N ASN A 753 -17.00 -13.08 -33.16
CA ASN A 753 -17.49 -13.20 -31.77
C ASN A 753 -18.18 -11.93 -31.22
N ILE A 754 -18.93 -11.22 -32.07
CA ILE A 754 -19.60 -9.96 -31.70
C ILE A 754 -20.78 -10.27 -30.78
N LYS A 755 -20.84 -9.62 -29.62
CA LYS A 755 -21.92 -9.78 -28.63
C LYS A 755 -22.98 -8.69 -28.70
N TYR A 756 -22.59 -7.48 -29.06
CA TYR A 756 -23.45 -6.30 -29.05
C TYR A 756 -23.36 -5.55 -30.38
N LEU A 757 -24.49 -5.44 -31.08
CA LEU A 757 -24.60 -4.72 -32.34
C LEU A 757 -25.66 -3.63 -32.22
N TYR A 758 -25.23 -2.38 -32.31
CA TYR A 758 -26.07 -1.20 -32.18
C TYR A 758 -26.21 -0.49 -33.53
N LEU A 759 -27.41 -0.54 -34.11
CA LEU A 759 -27.75 -0.03 -35.45
C LEU A 759 -28.93 0.96 -35.39
N GLN A 760 -29.29 1.44 -34.21
CA GLN A 760 -30.46 2.30 -34.02
C GLN A 760 -30.40 3.54 -34.91
N GLY A 761 -31.50 3.92 -35.54
CA GLY A 761 -31.59 5.12 -36.39
C GLY A 761 -30.78 5.06 -37.68
N THR A 762 -30.34 3.87 -38.13
CA THR A 762 -29.76 3.68 -39.47
C THR A 762 -30.84 3.58 -40.55
N ALA A 763 -30.45 3.66 -41.83
CA ALA A 763 -31.36 3.46 -42.97
C ALA A 763 -31.27 2.05 -43.55
N ILE A 764 -30.88 1.05 -42.74
CA ILE A 764 -30.74 -0.34 -43.18
C ILE A 764 -32.08 -0.86 -43.72
N GLU A 765 -32.06 -1.35 -44.95
CA GLU A 765 -33.27 -1.79 -45.67
C GLU A 765 -33.62 -3.26 -45.39
N GLU A 766 -32.60 -4.10 -45.23
CA GLU A 766 -32.72 -5.54 -45.00
C GLU A 766 -31.61 -6.06 -44.07
N VAL A 767 -31.94 -7.06 -43.24
CA VAL A 767 -30.94 -7.87 -42.52
C VAL A 767 -30.65 -9.13 -43.35
N PRO A 768 -29.44 -9.31 -43.89
CA PRO A 768 -29.09 -10.37 -44.82
C PRO A 768 -28.93 -11.73 -44.14
N SER A 769 -28.89 -12.79 -44.95
CA SER A 769 -28.70 -14.17 -44.45
C SER A 769 -27.37 -14.38 -43.73
N SER A 770 -26.34 -13.59 -44.05
CA SER A 770 -25.03 -13.60 -43.41
C SER A 770 -25.05 -13.24 -41.92
N ILE A 771 -26.18 -12.77 -41.38
CA ILE A 771 -26.39 -12.61 -39.93
C ILE A 771 -26.09 -13.91 -39.16
N GLU A 772 -26.29 -15.08 -39.79
CA GLU A 772 -26.00 -16.39 -39.19
C GLU A 772 -24.54 -16.58 -38.78
N LEU A 773 -23.62 -15.78 -39.33
CA LEU A 773 -22.19 -15.80 -38.99
C LEU A 773 -21.90 -15.16 -37.62
N LEU A 774 -22.86 -14.44 -37.02
CA LEU A 774 -22.73 -13.76 -35.72
C LEU A 774 -23.19 -14.66 -34.56
N THR A 775 -22.68 -15.89 -34.48
CA THR A 775 -23.16 -16.93 -33.56
C THR A 775 -23.10 -16.56 -32.07
N ALA A 776 -22.26 -15.59 -31.70
CA ALA A 776 -22.10 -15.09 -30.34
C ALA A 776 -22.96 -13.85 -30.00
N LEU A 777 -23.79 -13.38 -30.94
CA LEU A 777 -24.58 -12.16 -30.77
C LEU A 777 -25.60 -12.33 -29.66
N VAL A 778 -25.53 -11.44 -28.65
CA VAL A 778 -26.41 -11.43 -27.48
C VAL A 778 -27.48 -10.35 -27.61
N ARG A 779 -27.12 -9.18 -28.16
CA ARG A 779 -28.05 -8.06 -28.34
C ARG A 779 -27.91 -7.44 -29.72
N LEU A 780 -29.04 -7.34 -30.41
CA LEU A 780 -29.20 -6.61 -31.66
C LEU A 780 -30.22 -5.50 -31.45
N TYR A 781 -29.78 -4.24 -31.56
CA TYR A 781 -30.65 -3.08 -31.47
C TYR A 781 -30.72 -2.37 -32.81
N MET A 782 -31.92 -2.29 -33.38
CA MET A 782 -32.24 -1.59 -34.63
C MET A 782 -33.43 -0.64 -34.45
N THR A 783 -33.65 -0.12 -33.25
CA THR A 783 -34.71 0.84 -32.94
C THR A 783 -34.67 2.03 -33.91
N ASN A 784 -35.83 2.49 -34.38
CA ASN A 784 -36.00 3.58 -35.35
C ASN A 784 -35.30 3.38 -36.71
N CYS A 785 -35.04 2.13 -37.14
CA CYS A 785 -34.61 1.85 -38.52
C CYS A 785 -35.80 1.90 -39.49
N LYS A 786 -36.20 3.12 -39.87
CA LYS A 786 -37.45 3.38 -40.62
C LYS A 786 -37.50 2.75 -42.01
N GLN A 787 -36.35 2.41 -42.60
CA GLN A 787 -36.27 1.78 -43.92
C GLN A 787 -36.28 0.25 -43.86
N LEU A 788 -36.15 -0.34 -42.66
CA LEU A 788 -36.09 -1.78 -42.50
C LEU A 788 -37.42 -2.41 -42.94
N SER A 789 -37.34 -3.22 -43.99
CA SER A 789 -38.50 -3.88 -44.61
C SER A 789 -38.51 -5.39 -44.40
N SER A 790 -37.34 -6.01 -44.24
CA SER A 790 -37.22 -7.46 -44.10
C SER A 790 -36.03 -7.87 -43.23
N ILE A 791 -36.15 -9.06 -42.63
CA ILE A 791 -35.10 -9.74 -41.87
C ILE A 791 -35.02 -11.18 -42.40
N ALA A 792 -33.82 -11.67 -42.72
CA ALA A 792 -33.62 -13.05 -43.18
C ALA A 792 -34.02 -14.07 -42.10
N SER A 793 -34.63 -15.20 -42.53
CA SER A 793 -35.03 -16.29 -41.63
C SER A 793 -33.86 -16.94 -40.90
N SER A 794 -32.63 -16.81 -41.41
CA SER A 794 -31.42 -17.30 -40.75
C SER A 794 -31.11 -16.61 -39.41
N ILE A 795 -31.84 -15.55 -39.03
CA ILE A 795 -31.80 -14.98 -37.68
C ILE A 795 -32.12 -16.02 -36.59
N CYS A 796 -32.88 -17.07 -36.91
CA CYS A 796 -33.17 -18.17 -35.99
C CYS A 796 -31.91 -18.94 -35.55
N LYS A 797 -30.84 -18.91 -36.35
CA LYS A 797 -29.57 -19.61 -36.06
C LYS A 797 -28.75 -18.92 -34.96
N LEU A 798 -29.14 -17.72 -34.53
CA LEU A 798 -28.48 -16.96 -33.46
C LEU A 798 -28.84 -17.50 -32.07
N LYS A 799 -28.25 -18.64 -31.68
CA LYS A 799 -28.56 -19.33 -30.42
C LYS A 799 -28.25 -18.53 -29.15
N SER A 800 -27.41 -17.50 -29.24
CA SER A 800 -27.02 -16.65 -28.10
C SER A 800 -27.86 -15.38 -27.95
N LEU A 801 -28.78 -15.09 -28.89
CA LEU A 801 -29.47 -13.81 -28.94
C LEU A 801 -30.52 -13.70 -27.83
N GLU A 802 -30.33 -12.76 -26.91
CA GLU A 802 -31.23 -12.50 -25.79
C GLU A 802 -32.19 -11.33 -26.06
N VAL A 803 -31.72 -10.32 -26.81
CA VAL A 803 -32.48 -9.09 -27.07
C VAL A 803 -32.47 -8.75 -28.55
N LEU A 804 -33.66 -8.63 -29.13
CA LEU A 804 -33.89 -8.11 -30.47
C LEU A 804 -34.79 -6.87 -30.40
N GLY A 805 -34.19 -5.70 -30.59
CA GLY A 805 -34.89 -4.41 -30.56
C GLY A 805 -35.21 -3.90 -31.96
N LEU A 806 -36.48 -3.91 -32.37
CA LEU A 806 -36.95 -3.42 -33.68
C LEU A 806 -38.01 -2.30 -33.53
N SER A 807 -38.17 -1.75 -32.33
CA SER A 807 -39.12 -0.66 -32.05
C SER A 807 -38.97 0.51 -33.05
N GLY A 808 -40.07 1.06 -33.55
CA GLY A 808 -40.05 2.20 -34.49
C GLY A 808 -39.60 1.88 -35.92
N CYS A 809 -39.44 0.61 -36.30
CA CYS A 809 -39.19 0.19 -37.69
C CYS A 809 -40.50 0.23 -38.50
N SER A 810 -40.90 1.43 -38.94
CA SER A 810 -42.23 1.69 -39.52
C SER A 810 -42.55 0.97 -40.84
N LYS A 811 -41.54 0.48 -41.58
CA LYS A 811 -41.71 -0.30 -42.82
C LYS A 811 -41.64 -1.82 -42.61
N PHE A 812 -41.43 -2.27 -41.39
CA PHE A 812 -41.30 -3.69 -41.08
C PHE A 812 -42.70 -4.31 -40.94
N GLU A 813 -43.17 -4.96 -41.99
CA GLU A 813 -44.57 -5.46 -42.11
C GLU A 813 -44.76 -6.90 -41.64
N SER A 814 -43.71 -7.73 -41.70
CA SER A 814 -43.79 -9.15 -41.33
C SER A 814 -42.47 -9.64 -40.74
N PHE A 815 -42.57 -10.54 -39.77
CA PHE A 815 -41.42 -11.24 -39.21
C PHE A 815 -41.22 -12.57 -39.96
N PRO A 816 -39.98 -12.97 -40.31
CA PRO A 816 -39.73 -14.21 -41.05
C PRO A 816 -40.24 -15.46 -40.32
N GLU A 817 -40.65 -16.49 -41.06
CA GLU A 817 -40.95 -17.80 -40.48
C GLU A 817 -39.70 -18.40 -39.85
N ILE A 818 -39.84 -18.85 -38.59
CA ILE A 818 -38.72 -19.37 -37.79
C ILE A 818 -38.78 -20.90 -37.82
N MET A 819 -37.83 -21.50 -38.54
CA MET A 819 -37.75 -22.96 -38.71
C MET A 819 -37.12 -23.69 -37.51
N GLU A 820 -36.41 -22.97 -36.64
CA GLU A 820 -35.75 -23.49 -35.43
C GLU A 820 -36.00 -22.55 -34.25
N PRO A 821 -36.36 -23.03 -33.04
CA PRO A 821 -36.63 -22.17 -31.89
C PRO A 821 -35.44 -21.30 -31.47
N MET A 822 -35.70 -20.04 -31.15
CA MET A 822 -34.68 -19.10 -30.64
C MET A 822 -34.51 -19.23 -29.12
N GLU A 823 -33.86 -20.30 -28.66
CA GLU A 823 -33.81 -20.74 -27.25
C GLU A 823 -33.40 -19.67 -26.22
N SER A 824 -32.55 -18.71 -26.59
CA SER A 824 -32.05 -17.68 -25.67
C SER A 824 -32.83 -16.36 -25.72
N LEU A 825 -33.79 -16.18 -26.62
CA LEU A 825 -34.45 -14.89 -26.83
C LEU A 825 -35.37 -14.57 -25.63
N ARG A 826 -35.02 -13.50 -24.89
CA ARG A 826 -35.75 -13.05 -23.69
C ARG A 826 -36.61 -11.83 -23.95
N ARG A 827 -36.24 -11.00 -24.93
CA ARG A 827 -36.89 -9.72 -25.20
C ARG A 827 -36.92 -9.44 -26.70
N LEU A 828 -38.13 -9.27 -27.22
CA LEU A 828 -38.43 -8.85 -28.58
C LEU A 828 -39.23 -7.55 -28.54
N GLU A 829 -38.68 -6.48 -29.10
CA GLU A 829 -39.33 -5.16 -29.12
C GLU A 829 -39.80 -4.85 -30.53
N LEU A 830 -41.12 -4.69 -30.71
CA LEU A 830 -41.77 -4.49 -32.00
C LEU A 830 -42.78 -3.33 -31.98
N ASP A 831 -42.80 -2.54 -30.93
CA ASP A 831 -43.68 -1.38 -30.82
C ASP A 831 -43.41 -0.38 -31.95
N ALA A 832 -44.45 0.29 -32.43
CA ALA A 832 -44.37 1.23 -33.56
C ALA A 832 -43.78 0.66 -34.87
N THR A 833 -43.98 -0.65 -35.11
CA THR A 833 -43.75 -1.29 -36.42
C THR A 833 -45.06 -1.46 -37.21
N ALA A 834 -44.99 -1.87 -38.48
CA ALA A 834 -46.17 -2.16 -39.31
C ALA A 834 -46.66 -3.63 -39.19
N ILE A 835 -46.08 -4.40 -38.26
CA ILE A 835 -46.38 -5.82 -38.11
C ILE A 835 -47.82 -6.03 -37.60
N LYS A 836 -48.57 -6.89 -38.28
CA LYS A 836 -49.96 -7.22 -37.92
C LYS A 836 -50.07 -8.50 -37.10
N GLU A 837 -49.28 -9.51 -37.47
CA GLU A 837 -49.29 -10.83 -36.84
C GLU A 837 -47.86 -11.36 -36.71
N LEU A 838 -47.61 -12.13 -35.65
CA LEU A 838 -46.35 -12.86 -35.45
C LEU A 838 -46.53 -14.33 -35.87
N PRO A 839 -45.51 -14.94 -36.53
CA PRO A 839 -45.46 -16.37 -36.78
C PRO A 839 -45.69 -17.19 -35.50
N SER A 840 -46.39 -18.31 -35.61
CA SER A 840 -46.65 -19.21 -34.47
C SER A 840 -45.37 -19.74 -33.81
N SER A 841 -44.26 -19.76 -34.56
CA SER A 841 -42.93 -20.17 -34.10
C SER A 841 -42.25 -19.19 -33.13
N ILE A 842 -42.82 -17.99 -32.92
CA ILE A 842 -42.31 -16.94 -32.01
C ILE A 842 -43.24 -16.70 -30.81
N LYS A 843 -44.52 -17.06 -30.95
CA LYS A 843 -45.51 -17.03 -29.86
C LYS A 843 -45.19 -18.12 -28.85
#